data_AF-A0A833VNS1-F1
#
_entry.id   AF-A0A833VNS1-F1
#
_cell.length_a   1.000
_cell.length_b   1.000
_cell.length_c   1.000
_cell.angle_alpha   90.00
_cell.angle_beta   90.00
_cell.angle_gamma   90.00
#
_symmetry.space_group_name_H-M   'P 1'
#
loop_
_entity.id
_entity.type
_entity.pdbx_description
1 polymer ?
#
loop_
_entity_poly.entity_id
_entity_poly.type
_entity_poly.pdbx_seq_one_letter_code
_entity_poly.pdbx_strand_id
1 'polypeptide(L)'
;MVVVSAILCGNLPSTSCACASTVNVISNKKLRTWLPFKSQKREKISLYLSRPVVKNLCTGVTSNYGGNGSIESARVLLEQLFAKTQNLESTSAEDSELSTSLEVLRSEFEAALSTLRKRERDLKDAERRVLVEERTFKQTKLELERREREIAASFEKQEQLKVELEAVRLNFANQVRQIRDLQYLLRAKDDKLVGSKSTIMEKSAEIEKLKVELEKKDQMVVKLGSVIESKEEKLIEYEKILKDKEATIINLKQEIERKEIELADSNELRELNEERLKTVERELQDQTSAWLNARNEFQELKSQASSEIGSIKESVDDFKRVRCLLDALRSELASSRELLTSSRAKVEFQANQLEEQSHEISQQRKMLLSYSENLESIKSEVDRRNMDLRSERAKLTQLELQVAQETSKVKTLEEELARERDKLEEKSREVQLLTEELEKKKQDFDIMQNVFQIRESELAEARVQIQNLKSELGSITSLAEKKDKDLVEAKKRLEGVSDEIIQLRKLMDGKEEQFLQLMSRLHEKEEHIVAMQDELQEIKMRHAEATLVVHELTDLTTNLAANEELTEIGRTGSDAERELDIRLEMELKMVKQTLREKEVELLEAQRQLAVKEKELKSIRESWKEKEKEIPENAKLEIDDLRELYSLVQETVAEKNLGDLVTEMLQMELVQVEAETTKIALQKITELTENIVRSIGNNKLEGSNLNFKIEEGCFEEAEKGIFRLFSLTERLVGEAGMSNNER
;
A
#
# COMPACT_ATOMS: atom_id res chain seq x y z
N MET A 1 -38.95 -2.41 -72.52
CA MET A 1 -38.37 -3.63 -73.12
C MET A 1 -37.00 -3.85 -72.47
N VAL A 2 -36.76 -5.02 -71.87
CA VAL A 2 -35.92 -6.11 -72.42
C VAL A 2 -34.43 -5.68 -72.43
N VAL A 3 -33.60 -6.00 -71.41
CA VAL A 3 -32.94 -7.31 -71.10
C VAL A 3 -31.63 -7.47 -71.91
N VAL A 4 -30.46 -7.91 -71.38
CA VAL A 4 -29.94 -8.10 -69.99
C VAL A 4 -28.41 -8.41 -70.07
N SER A 5 -27.72 -8.65 -68.93
CA SER A 5 -26.37 -9.29 -68.81
C SER A 5 -25.12 -8.48 -69.21
N ALA A 6 -23.89 -8.76 -68.69
CA ALA A 6 -23.43 -9.51 -67.48
C ALA A 6 -21.89 -9.33 -67.29
N ILE A 7 -21.28 -10.14 -66.39
CA ILE A 7 -19.82 -10.45 -66.23
C ILE A 7 -19.02 -9.36 -65.48
N LEU A 8 -18.23 -9.60 -64.43
CA LEU A 8 -18.03 -10.70 -63.43
C LEU A 8 -17.23 -10.04 -62.24
N CYS A 9 -16.92 -10.61 -61.07
CA CYS A 9 -17.13 -11.90 -60.37
C CYS A 9 -17.17 -11.61 -58.84
N GLY A 10 -17.06 -12.61 -57.94
CA GLY A 10 -16.97 -12.30 -56.48
C GLY A 10 -17.03 -13.40 -55.40
N ASN A 11 -16.99 -14.69 -55.74
CA ASN A 11 -17.04 -15.84 -54.79
C ASN A 11 -18.35 -16.08 -54.01
N LEU A 12 -18.46 -17.28 -53.42
CA LEU A 12 -19.72 -17.94 -53.03
C LEU A 12 -19.92 -18.07 -51.49
N PRO A 13 -21.18 -18.23 -51.01
CA PRO A 13 -21.52 -18.43 -49.60
C PRO A 13 -21.81 -19.91 -49.24
N SER A 14 -22.43 -20.14 -48.07
CA SER A 14 -22.88 -21.41 -47.44
C SER A 14 -21.84 -21.99 -46.46
N THR A 15 -22.21 -22.52 -45.29
CA THR A 15 -23.38 -23.38 -44.99
C THR A 15 -24.15 -23.00 -43.70
N SER A 16 -25.24 -23.73 -43.44
CA SER A 16 -26.16 -23.58 -42.30
C SER A 16 -26.23 -24.85 -41.44
N CYS A 17 -26.48 -24.67 -40.15
CA CYS A 17 -27.04 -25.61 -39.17
C CYS A 17 -26.47 -27.04 -39.07
N ALA A 18 -25.85 -27.34 -37.91
CA ALA A 18 -25.87 -28.67 -37.31
C ALA A 18 -25.81 -28.56 -35.78
N CYS A 19 -26.82 -29.09 -35.07
CA CYS A 19 -26.81 -29.18 -33.61
C CYS A 19 -26.18 -30.51 -33.16
N ALA A 20 -24.94 -30.50 -32.67
CA ALA A 20 -24.38 -31.62 -31.90
C ALA A 20 -23.21 -31.18 -31.00
N SER A 21 -23.06 -31.89 -29.89
CA SER A 21 -21.86 -31.99 -29.03
C SER A 21 -20.53 -31.91 -29.80
N THR A 22 -19.48 -31.20 -29.35
CA THR A 22 -18.75 -31.49 -28.10
C THR A 22 -17.90 -30.30 -27.63
N VAL A 23 -18.21 -29.72 -26.46
CA VAL A 23 -17.22 -28.89 -25.73
C VAL A 23 -16.33 -29.85 -24.92
N ASN A 24 -15.17 -30.20 -25.48
CA ASN A 24 -14.13 -30.92 -24.75
C ASN A 24 -13.43 -29.99 -23.73
N VAL A 25 -14.12 -29.67 -22.64
CA VAL A 25 -13.43 -29.38 -21.38
C VAL A 25 -12.66 -30.66 -21.04
N ILE A 26 -11.32 -30.63 -21.19
CA ILE A 26 -10.46 -31.73 -20.75
C ILE A 26 -10.48 -31.72 -19.21
N SER A 27 -11.51 -32.36 -18.65
CA SER A 27 -11.64 -32.57 -17.23
C SER A 27 -10.48 -33.45 -16.79
N ASN A 28 -9.51 -32.86 -16.10
CA ASN A 28 -8.31 -33.55 -15.63
C ASN A 28 -8.59 -34.46 -14.41
N LYS A 29 -9.64 -35.30 -14.53
CA LYS A 29 -9.95 -36.42 -13.65
C LYS A 29 -8.96 -37.58 -13.89
N LYS A 30 -7.66 -37.31 -13.78
CA LYS A 30 -6.67 -38.39 -13.69
C LYS A 30 -6.73 -38.99 -12.29
N LEU A 31 -7.58 -40.01 -12.18
CA LEU A 31 -7.55 -41.00 -11.12
C LEU A 31 -6.14 -41.60 -11.02
N ARG A 32 -5.31 -41.08 -10.11
CA ARG A 32 -4.29 -41.92 -9.48
C ARG A 32 -4.91 -42.52 -8.23
N THR A 33 -5.21 -43.81 -8.34
CA THR A 33 -5.59 -44.68 -7.24
C THR A 33 -4.54 -44.63 -6.13
N TRP A 34 -4.85 -43.94 -5.04
CA TRP A 34 -4.41 -44.41 -3.73
C TRP A 34 -5.55 -45.21 -3.13
N LEU A 35 -5.21 -46.35 -2.50
CA LEU A 35 -6.22 -47.26 -2.00
C LEU A 35 -7.07 -46.56 -0.93
N PRO A 36 -8.38 -46.81 -0.87
CA PRO A 36 -9.14 -46.50 0.33
C PRO A 36 -8.58 -47.41 1.43
N PHE A 37 -7.75 -46.84 2.31
CA PHE A 37 -7.48 -47.45 3.60
C PHE A 37 -8.83 -47.49 4.32
N LYS A 38 -9.53 -48.63 4.20
CA LYS A 38 -10.83 -48.83 4.83
C LYS A 38 -10.66 -48.43 6.29
N SER A 39 -11.42 -47.45 6.74
CA SER A 39 -11.66 -47.21 8.15
C SER A 39 -12.39 -48.44 8.67
N GLN A 40 -11.62 -49.49 8.96
CA GLN A 40 -12.12 -50.75 9.48
C GLN A 40 -12.90 -50.36 10.73
N LYS A 41 -14.20 -50.72 10.75
CA LYS A 41 -15.03 -50.56 11.94
C LYS A 41 -14.26 -51.22 13.07
N ARG A 42 -13.66 -50.43 13.96
CA ARG A 42 -13.28 -50.92 15.28
C ARG A 42 -14.62 -51.18 15.95
N GLU A 43 -15.02 -52.43 15.88
CA GLU A 43 -16.19 -52.93 16.58
C GLU A 43 -16.09 -52.51 18.05
N LYS A 44 -17.24 -52.36 18.71
CA LYS A 44 -17.27 -52.19 20.16
C LYS A 44 -16.85 -53.52 20.79
N ILE A 45 -15.54 -53.78 20.82
CA ILE A 45 -14.91 -54.86 21.58
C ILE A 45 -15.09 -54.50 23.05
N SER A 46 -16.29 -54.79 23.53
CA SER A 46 -16.67 -54.79 24.93
C SER A 46 -16.06 -56.02 25.58
N LEU A 47 -14.73 -56.02 25.73
CA LEU A 47 -14.04 -56.97 26.57
C LEU A 47 -14.32 -56.62 28.04
N TYR A 48 -15.52 -57.02 28.46
CA TYR A 48 -15.76 -57.45 29.82
C TYR A 48 -14.69 -58.46 30.25
N LEU A 49 -14.36 -58.43 31.54
CA LEU A 49 -13.75 -59.54 32.28
C LEU A 49 -12.35 -60.02 31.85
N SER A 50 -11.32 -59.40 32.44
CA SER A 50 -10.18 -60.14 32.98
C SER A 50 -9.67 -59.55 34.30
N ARG A 51 -10.43 -59.78 35.39
CA ARG A 51 -9.83 -59.83 36.74
C ARG A 51 -8.76 -60.95 36.75
N PRO A 52 -7.73 -60.87 37.62
CA PRO A 52 -6.39 -61.33 37.29
C PRO A 52 -6.27 -62.84 37.06
N VAL A 53 -5.27 -63.24 36.27
CA VAL A 53 -4.87 -64.63 36.05
C VAL A 53 -4.15 -65.18 37.28
N VAL A 54 -4.93 -65.41 38.35
CA VAL A 54 -4.57 -66.27 39.49
C VAL A 54 -5.41 -67.56 39.40
N LYS A 55 -5.47 -68.11 38.17
CA LYS A 55 -6.15 -69.36 37.79
C LYS A 55 -5.51 -69.91 36.51
N ASN A 56 -4.30 -70.48 36.63
CA ASN A 56 -3.71 -71.49 35.69
C ASN A 56 -2.32 -72.00 36.14
N LEU A 57 -2.12 -72.25 37.45
CA LEU A 57 -0.96 -72.98 37.99
C LEU A 57 -1.36 -74.15 38.90
N CYS A 58 -2.57 -74.69 38.72
CA CYS A 58 -3.10 -75.85 39.46
C CYS A 58 -3.60 -76.97 38.53
N THR A 59 -3.25 -76.92 37.25
CA THR A 59 -3.63 -77.90 36.21
C THR A 59 -2.41 -78.64 35.62
N GLY A 60 -1.24 -78.51 36.25
CA GLY A 60 0.01 -79.18 35.87
C GLY A 60 0.51 -80.23 36.88
N VAL A 61 -0.26 -80.52 37.94
CA VAL A 61 0.09 -81.52 38.98
C VAL A 61 -1.10 -82.48 39.21
N THR A 62 -1.71 -82.95 38.13
CA THR A 62 -2.66 -84.07 38.14
C THR A 62 -1.94 -85.34 37.72
N SER A 63 -1.95 -86.35 38.60
CA SER A 63 -0.95 -87.44 38.69
C SER A 63 0.46 -86.92 39.06
N ASN A 64 1.25 -87.60 39.89
CA ASN A 64 1.17 -89.02 40.25
C ASN A 64 1.24 -89.31 41.77
N TYR A 65 0.77 -88.39 42.63
CA TYR A 65 0.70 -88.63 44.09
C TYR A 65 -0.58 -89.36 44.53
N GLY A 66 -0.84 -90.53 43.94
CA GLY A 66 -1.80 -91.52 44.44
C GLY A 66 -1.31 -92.21 45.71
N GLY A 67 -0.98 -91.43 46.75
CA GLY A 67 -0.16 -91.88 47.88
C GLY A 67 -0.91 -92.21 49.17
N ASN A 68 -2.19 -91.84 49.32
CA ASN A 68 -2.88 -91.92 50.62
C ASN A 68 -3.02 -93.37 51.13
N GLY A 69 -3.27 -94.36 50.27
CA GLY A 69 -3.29 -95.78 50.68
C GLY A 69 -1.96 -96.30 51.28
N SER A 70 -0.90 -95.50 51.22
CA SER A 70 0.37 -95.78 51.90
C SER A 70 0.46 -95.17 53.31
N ILE A 71 -0.30 -94.12 53.61
CA ILE A 71 -0.40 -93.50 54.96
C ILE A 71 -1.04 -94.51 55.91
N GLU A 72 -2.20 -95.07 55.53
CA GLU A 72 -2.76 -96.26 56.18
C GLU A 72 -1.71 -97.37 56.29
N SER A 73 -1.06 -97.80 55.20
CA SER A 73 -0.17 -98.98 55.24
C SER A 73 0.92 -98.94 56.33
N ALA A 74 1.61 -97.81 56.53
CA ALA A 74 2.65 -97.72 57.56
C ALA A 74 2.07 -97.63 58.99
N ARG A 75 0.92 -96.96 59.15
CA ARG A 75 0.20 -96.86 60.41
C ARG A 75 -0.42 -98.21 60.81
N VAL A 76 -1.08 -98.87 59.88
CA VAL A 76 -1.71 -100.20 60.05
C VAL A 76 -0.67 -101.26 60.36
N LEU A 77 0.52 -101.23 59.75
CA LEU A 77 1.61 -102.15 60.13
C LEU A 77 2.06 -101.94 61.58
N LEU A 78 2.15 -100.69 62.06
CA LEU A 78 2.46 -100.39 63.47
C LEU A 78 1.32 -100.79 64.42
N GLU A 79 0.06 -100.52 64.06
CA GLU A 79 -1.12 -100.91 64.85
C GLU A 79 -1.28 -102.44 64.91
N GLN A 80 -0.97 -103.16 63.81
CA GLN A 80 -0.92 -104.62 63.76
C GLN A 80 0.22 -105.19 64.61
N LEU A 81 1.44 -104.64 64.48
CA LEU A 81 2.58 -105.03 65.31
C LEU A 81 2.28 -104.87 66.80
N PHE A 82 1.72 -103.73 67.19
CA PHE A 82 1.38 -103.42 68.59
C PHE A 82 0.37 -104.41 69.18
N ALA A 83 -0.70 -104.72 68.43
CA ALA A 83 -1.67 -105.75 68.81
C ALA A 83 -1.04 -107.16 68.89
N LYS A 84 -0.08 -107.47 68.01
CA LYS A 84 0.58 -108.78 67.95
C LYS A 84 1.60 -108.99 69.07
N THR A 85 2.34 -107.95 69.48
CA THR A 85 3.15 -107.96 70.71
C THR A 85 2.29 -108.22 71.95
N GLN A 86 1.14 -107.56 72.03
CA GLN A 86 0.24 -107.67 73.19
C GLN A 86 -0.37 -109.07 73.35
N ASN A 87 -0.58 -109.79 72.25
CA ASN A 87 -0.99 -111.20 72.29
C ASN A 87 0.14 -112.12 72.77
N LEU A 88 1.38 -111.92 72.29
CA LEU A 88 2.54 -112.73 72.69
C LEU A 88 2.90 -112.57 74.18
N GLU A 89 2.63 -111.40 74.78
CA GLU A 89 2.78 -111.14 76.22
C GLU A 89 1.78 -111.94 77.09
N SER A 90 0.76 -112.57 76.48
CA SER A 90 -0.38 -113.19 77.17
C SER A 90 -0.51 -114.72 77.00
N THR A 91 0.41 -115.38 76.30
CA THR A 91 0.33 -116.82 75.98
C THR A 91 1.58 -117.61 76.36
N SER A 92 1.45 -118.58 77.26
CA SER A 92 2.49 -119.58 77.54
C SER A 92 2.43 -120.71 76.50
N ALA A 93 3.28 -120.63 75.46
CA ALA A 93 3.45 -121.65 74.43
C ALA A 93 4.90 -122.15 74.37
N GLU A 94 5.15 -123.27 73.70
CA GLU A 94 6.45 -123.95 73.71
C GLU A 94 7.54 -123.14 72.97
N ASP A 95 8.81 -123.31 73.38
CA ASP A 95 9.96 -122.49 72.91
C ASP A 95 10.11 -122.43 71.38
N SER A 96 9.68 -123.48 70.67
CA SER A 96 9.71 -123.52 69.20
C SER A 96 8.67 -122.58 68.54
N GLU A 97 7.48 -122.44 69.14
CA GLU A 97 6.44 -121.54 68.63
C GLU A 97 6.74 -120.08 69.00
N LEU A 98 7.31 -119.84 70.18
CA LEU A 98 7.81 -118.51 70.58
C LEU A 98 8.94 -118.03 69.66
N SER A 99 9.92 -118.89 69.34
CA SER A 99 11.04 -118.55 68.46
C SER A 99 10.58 -118.17 67.04
N THR A 100 9.71 -118.99 66.43
CA THR A 100 9.14 -118.67 65.10
C THR A 100 8.25 -117.42 65.11
N SER A 101 7.49 -117.19 66.19
CA SER A 101 6.68 -115.98 66.36
C SER A 101 7.54 -114.73 66.50
N LEU A 102 8.67 -114.81 67.21
CA LEU A 102 9.65 -113.74 67.31
C LEU A 102 10.32 -113.43 65.97
N GLU A 103 10.69 -114.43 65.18
CA GLU A 103 11.30 -114.22 63.86
C GLU A 103 10.31 -113.57 62.87
N VAL A 104 9.01 -113.94 62.94
CA VAL A 104 7.93 -113.29 62.17
C VAL A 104 7.70 -111.86 62.64
N LEU A 105 7.58 -111.62 63.95
CA LEU A 105 7.38 -110.29 64.52
C LEU A 105 8.56 -109.35 64.20
N ARG A 106 9.80 -109.87 64.28
CA ARG A 106 11.02 -109.19 63.86
C ARG A 106 10.98 -108.84 62.37
N SER A 107 10.54 -109.76 61.52
CA SER A 107 10.38 -109.52 60.08
C SER A 107 9.34 -108.43 59.78
N GLU A 108 8.24 -108.39 60.55
CA GLU A 108 7.22 -107.35 60.45
C GLU A 108 7.73 -105.99 60.97
N PHE A 109 8.53 -105.96 62.05
CA PHE A 109 9.22 -104.74 62.51
C PHE A 109 10.25 -104.24 61.49
N GLU A 110 11.06 -105.13 60.89
CA GLU A 110 12.01 -104.82 59.83
C GLU A 110 11.27 -104.25 58.60
N ALA A 111 10.12 -104.82 58.24
CA ALA A 111 9.24 -104.32 57.19
C ALA A 111 8.68 -102.92 57.54
N ALA A 112 8.13 -102.72 58.74
CA ALA A 112 7.63 -101.43 59.20
C ALA A 112 8.73 -100.35 59.18
N LEU A 113 9.92 -100.66 59.71
CA LEU A 113 11.10 -99.79 59.65
C LEU A 113 11.55 -99.53 58.20
N SER A 114 11.46 -100.50 57.30
CA SER A 114 11.77 -100.29 55.88
C SER A 114 10.79 -99.30 55.21
N THR A 115 9.49 -99.36 55.55
CA THR A 115 8.48 -98.42 55.04
C THR A 115 8.65 -97.03 55.64
N LEU A 116 8.95 -96.92 56.94
CA LEU A 116 9.28 -95.65 57.60
C LEU A 116 10.53 -95.00 57.00
N ARG A 117 11.64 -95.76 56.86
CA ARG A 117 12.87 -95.29 56.18
C ARG A 117 12.62 -94.94 54.71
N LYS A 118 11.64 -95.54 54.04
CA LYS A 118 11.20 -95.11 52.71
C LYS A 118 10.48 -93.76 52.79
N ARG A 119 9.51 -93.59 53.69
CA ARG A 119 8.81 -92.30 53.88
C ARG A 119 9.70 -91.15 54.30
N GLU A 120 10.70 -91.41 55.14
CA GLU A 120 11.70 -90.40 55.51
C GLU A 120 12.46 -89.89 54.28
N ARG A 121 12.79 -90.79 53.33
CA ARG A 121 13.38 -90.43 52.03
C ARG A 121 12.36 -89.71 51.14
N ASP A 122 11.15 -90.26 50.99
CA ASP A 122 10.07 -89.64 50.20
C ASP A 122 9.73 -88.21 50.68
N LEU A 123 9.77 -87.98 52.00
CA LEU A 123 9.59 -86.67 52.65
C LEU A 123 10.80 -85.76 52.43
N LYS A 124 12.04 -86.24 52.63
CA LYS A 124 13.25 -85.47 52.34
C LYS A 124 13.41 -85.14 50.85
N ASP A 125 12.83 -85.94 49.95
CA ASP A 125 12.70 -85.63 48.52
C ASP A 125 11.58 -84.62 48.26
N ALA A 126 10.45 -84.70 48.97
CA ALA A 126 9.36 -83.72 48.88
C ALA A 126 9.78 -82.34 49.40
N GLU A 127 10.45 -82.26 50.54
CA GLU A 127 11.05 -81.04 51.09
C GLU A 127 12.05 -80.41 50.12
N ARG A 128 12.94 -81.21 49.52
CA ARG A 128 13.86 -80.73 48.48
C ARG A 128 13.13 -80.23 47.23
N ARG A 129 12.01 -80.84 46.82
CA ARG A 129 11.16 -80.31 45.73
C ARG A 129 10.51 -78.99 46.13
N VAL A 130 9.89 -78.90 47.30
CA VAL A 130 9.27 -77.64 47.80
C VAL A 130 10.30 -76.51 47.89
N LEU A 131 11.54 -76.77 48.33
CA LEU A 131 12.62 -75.78 48.35
C LEU A 131 13.09 -75.35 46.95
N VAL A 132 12.99 -76.22 45.93
CA VAL A 132 13.23 -75.86 44.53
C VAL A 132 12.05 -75.06 43.98
N GLU A 133 10.83 -75.51 44.21
CA GLU A 133 9.59 -74.83 43.82
C GLU A 133 9.53 -73.41 44.40
N GLU A 134 9.83 -73.22 45.69
CA GLU A 134 9.87 -71.90 46.34
C GLU A 134 10.92 -70.96 45.71
N ARG A 135 12.10 -71.47 45.32
CA ARG A 135 13.11 -70.70 44.58
C ARG A 135 12.62 -70.31 43.19
N THR A 136 12.02 -71.25 42.44
CA THR A 136 11.44 -70.95 41.11
C THR A 136 10.24 -70.01 41.20
N PHE A 137 9.45 -70.06 42.28
CA PHE A 137 8.36 -69.13 42.55
C PHE A 137 8.88 -67.72 42.84
N LYS A 138 9.92 -67.58 43.68
CA LYS A 138 10.60 -66.29 43.90
C LYS A 138 11.18 -65.72 42.60
N GLN A 139 11.81 -66.55 41.77
CA GLN A 139 12.39 -66.14 40.49
C GLN A 139 11.32 -65.73 39.45
N THR A 140 10.24 -66.50 39.32
CA THR A 140 9.13 -66.17 38.40
C THR A 140 8.33 -64.97 38.87
N LYS A 141 8.16 -64.76 40.19
CA LYS A 141 7.59 -63.53 40.75
C LYS A 141 8.42 -62.32 40.35
N LEU A 142 9.74 -62.34 40.53
CA LEU A 142 10.63 -61.24 40.14
C LEU A 142 10.59 -60.96 38.63
N GLU A 143 10.48 -61.99 37.80
CA GLU A 143 10.32 -61.84 36.34
C GLU A 143 8.95 -61.25 35.95
N LEU A 144 7.88 -61.58 36.68
CA LEU A 144 6.57 -60.95 36.50
C LEU A 144 6.60 -59.48 36.94
N GLU A 145 7.18 -59.15 38.09
CA GLU A 145 7.39 -57.77 38.56
C GLU A 145 8.31 -56.96 37.63
N ARG A 146 9.22 -57.63 36.90
CA ARG A 146 10.03 -57.01 35.83
C ARG A 146 9.16 -56.68 34.62
N ARG A 147 8.37 -57.64 34.13
CA ARG A 147 7.45 -57.45 32.98
C ARG A 147 6.34 -56.44 33.26
N GLU A 148 5.80 -56.40 34.47
CA GLU A 148 4.77 -55.43 34.85
C GLU A 148 5.30 -53.99 34.77
N ARG A 149 6.56 -53.76 35.18
CA ARG A 149 7.24 -52.47 34.99
C ARG A 149 7.53 -52.15 33.53
N GLU A 150 7.93 -53.14 32.72
CA GLU A 150 8.10 -52.96 31.27
C GLU A 150 6.78 -52.59 30.57
N ILE A 151 5.69 -53.26 30.95
CA ILE A 151 4.33 -53.00 30.46
C ILE A 151 3.87 -51.59 30.87
N ALA A 152 4.03 -51.20 32.14
CA ALA A 152 3.73 -49.85 32.61
C ALA A 152 4.50 -48.76 31.84
N ALA A 153 5.81 -48.94 31.67
CA ALA A 153 6.65 -48.02 30.90
C ALA A 153 6.29 -47.97 29.40
N SER A 154 5.75 -49.06 28.84
CA SER A 154 5.20 -49.07 27.47
C SER A 154 3.88 -48.32 27.35
N PHE A 155 2.99 -48.42 28.35
CA PHE A 155 1.73 -47.68 28.39
C PHE A 155 1.97 -46.18 28.57
N GLU A 156 2.94 -45.79 29.41
CA GLU A 156 3.33 -44.39 29.58
C GLU A 156 3.81 -43.78 28.25
N LYS A 157 4.71 -44.47 27.53
CA LYS A 157 5.16 -44.07 26.19
C LYS A 157 4.01 -44.04 25.17
N GLN A 158 3.07 -44.97 25.25
CA GLN A 158 1.89 -44.98 24.37
C GLN A 158 1.00 -43.76 24.61
N GLU A 159 0.82 -43.35 25.86
CA GLU A 159 0.02 -42.16 26.19
C GLU A 159 0.75 -40.86 25.82
N GLN A 160 2.07 -40.78 26.02
CA GLN A 160 2.92 -39.68 25.53
C GLN A 160 2.78 -39.51 24.00
N LEU A 161 2.99 -40.58 23.22
CA LEU A 161 2.83 -40.56 21.76
C LEU A 161 1.39 -40.20 21.32
N LYS A 162 0.38 -40.55 22.12
CA LYS A 162 -1.03 -40.19 21.87
C LYS A 162 -1.30 -38.71 22.12
N VAL A 163 -0.71 -38.11 23.15
CA VAL A 163 -0.76 -36.66 23.40
C VAL A 163 -0.04 -35.89 22.29
N GLU A 164 1.16 -36.34 21.89
CA GLU A 164 1.90 -35.77 20.75
C GLU A 164 1.09 -35.84 19.45
N LEU A 165 0.46 -36.98 19.15
CA LEU A 165 -0.34 -37.16 17.94
C LEU A 165 -1.57 -36.24 17.91
N GLU A 166 -2.27 -36.06 19.04
CA GLU A 166 -3.40 -35.12 19.11
C GLU A 166 -2.93 -33.64 19.03
N ALA A 167 -1.77 -33.30 19.58
CA ALA A 167 -1.17 -31.96 19.42
C ALA A 167 -0.78 -31.68 17.95
N VAL A 168 -0.15 -32.64 17.27
CA VAL A 168 0.18 -32.57 15.84
C VAL A 168 -1.08 -32.50 14.97
N ARG A 169 -2.12 -33.26 15.30
CA ARG A 169 -3.44 -33.20 14.64
C ARG A 169 -4.10 -31.83 14.79
N LEU A 170 -4.01 -31.22 15.97
CA LEU A 170 -4.53 -29.87 16.22
C LEU A 170 -3.77 -28.81 15.41
N ASN A 171 -2.43 -28.92 15.33
CA ASN A 171 -1.62 -28.06 14.47
C ASN A 171 -2.02 -28.20 12.99
N PHE A 172 -2.15 -29.42 12.46
CA PHE A 172 -2.64 -29.62 11.09
C PHE A 172 -4.06 -29.09 10.87
N ALA A 173 -4.97 -29.20 11.85
CA ALA A 173 -6.30 -28.62 11.76
C ALA A 173 -6.26 -27.08 11.67
N ASN A 174 -5.37 -26.43 12.42
CA ASN A 174 -5.15 -24.99 12.36
C ASN A 174 -4.53 -24.56 11.01
N GLN A 175 -3.55 -25.31 10.49
CA GLN A 175 -2.96 -25.07 9.17
C GLN A 175 -4.01 -25.22 8.04
N VAL A 176 -4.84 -26.27 8.08
CA VAL A 176 -5.94 -26.48 7.12
C VAL A 176 -6.98 -25.36 7.19
N ARG A 177 -7.21 -24.78 8.37
CA ARG A 177 -8.03 -23.56 8.51
C ARG A 177 -7.36 -22.36 7.86
N GLN A 178 -6.11 -22.06 8.19
CA GLN A 178 -5.35 -20.94 7.60
C GLN A 178 -5.29 -21.02 6.07
N ILE A 179 -5.06 -22.21 5.50
CA ILE A 179 -5.06 -22.46 4.06
C ILE A 179 -6.44 -22.16 3.45
N ARG A 180 -7.55 -22.53 4.14
CA ARG A 180 -8.91 -22.23 3.69
C ARG A 180 -9.22 -20.73 3.74
N ASP A 181 -8.81 -20.07 4.81
CA ASP A 181 -9.04 -18.63 5.01
C ASP A 181 -8.26 -17.83 3.94
N LEU A 182 -7.02 -18.23 3.63
CA LEU A 182 -6.24 -17.71 2.49
C LEU A 182 -6.89 -18.00 1.13
N GLN A 183 -7.48 -19.19 0.92
CA GLN A 183 -8.22 -19.51 -0.31
C GLN A 183 -9.48 -18.64 -0.49
N TYR A 184 -10.15 -18.25 0.58
CA TYR A 184 -11.26 -17.28 0.52
C TYR A 184 -10.77 -15.88 0.14
N LEU A 185 -9.67 -15.41 0.76
CA LEU A 185 -9.05 -14.13 0.41
C LEU A 185 -8.56 -14.08 -1.04
N LEU A 186 -7.99 -15.18 -1.55
CA LEU A 186 -7.56 -15.30 -2.94
C LEU A 186 -8.74 -15.17 -3.90
N ARG A 187 -9.82 -15.95 -3.70
CA ARG A 187 -11.04 -15.84 -4.52
C ARG A 187 -11.64 -14.43 -4.49
N ALA A 188 -11.73 -13.81 -3.32
CA ALA A 188 -12.23 -12.44 -3.19
C ALA A 188 -11.33 -11.38 -3.86
N LYS A 189 -10.07 -11.71 -4.17
CA LYS A 189 -9.17 -10.90 -5.02
C LYS A 189 -9.34 -11.24 -6.50
N ASP A 190 -9.50 -12.51 -6.86
CA ASP A 190 -9.78 -12.96 -8.23
C ASP A 190 -11.11 -12.39 -8.75
N ASP A 191 -12.18 -12.45 -7.95
CA ASP A 191 -13.50 -11.89 -8.27
C ASP A 191 -13.42 -10.37 -8.51
N LYS A 192 -12.64 -9.65 -7.68
CA LYS A 192 -12.37 -8.22 -7.85
C LYS A 192 -11.54 -7.93 -9.10
N LEU A 193 -10.55 -8.77 -9.42
CA LEU A 193 -9.74 -8.66 -10.64
C LEU A 193 -10.59 -8.89 -11.89
N VAL A 194 -11.51 -9.86 -11.88
CA VAL A 194 -12.49 -10.08 -12.96
C VAL A 194 -13.41 -8.86 -13.11
N GLY A 195 -13.89 -8.28 -12.01
CA GLY A 195 -14.66 -7.03 -12.01
C GLY A 195 -13.89 -5.87 -12.66
N SER A 196 -12.68 -5.58 -12.19
CA SER A 196 -11.81 -4.54 -12.77
C SER A 196 -11.45 -4.80 -14.22
N LYS A 197 -11.27 -6.07 -14.63
CA LYS A 197 -11.05 -6.42 -16.03
C LYS A 197 -12.28 -6.12 -16.90
N SER A 198 -13.48 -6.34 -16.37
CA SER A 198 -14.73 -6.00 -17.07
C SER A 198 -14.87 -4.49 -17.28
N THR A 199 -14.62 -3.68 -16.24
CA THR A 199 -14.71 -2.21 -16.37
C THR A 199 -13.61 -1.62 -17.26
N ILE A 200 -12.40 -2.22 -17.26
CA ILE A 200 -11.34 -1.86 -18.22
C ILE A 200 -11.75 -2.21 -19.67
N MET A 201 -12.38 -3.36 -19.90
CA MET A 201 -12.90 -3.71 -21.24
C MET A 201 -14.00 -2.77 -21.71
N GLU A 202 -14.91 -2.37 -20.81
CA GLU A 202 -15.96 -1.39 -21.09
C GLU A 202 -15.39 -0.01 -21.44
N LYS A 203 -14.47 0.52 -20.61
CA LYS A 203 -13.78 1.80 -20.87
C LYS A 203 -12.91 1.75 -22.13
N SER A 204 -12.30 0.61 -22.45
CA SER A 204 -11.59 0.42 -23.72
C SER A 204 -12.53 0.50 -24.93
N ALA A 205 -13.74 -0.07 -24.83
CA ALA A 205 -14.74 0.01 -25.89
C ALA A 205 -15.36 1.41 -26.03
N GLU A 206 -15.44 2.18 -24.94
CA GLU A 206 -15.83 3.58 -24.95
C GLU A 206 -14.77 4.47 -25.62
N ILE A 207 -13.49 4.29 -25.27
CA ILE A 207 -12.36 4.97 -25.93
C ILE A 207 -12.36 4.70 -27.45
N GLU A 208 -12.64 3.47 -27.88
CA GLU A 208 -12.67 3.14 -29.31
C GLU A 208 -13.83 3.83 -30.05
N LYS A 209 -15.00 4.00 -29.41
CA LYS A 209 -16.09 4.83 -29.97
C LYS A 209 -15.66 6.29 -30.10
N LEU A 210 -15.02 6.84 -29.08
CA LEU A 210 -14.56 8.24 -29.07
C LEU A 210 -13.50 8.52 -30.15
N LYS A 211 -12.59 7.58 -30.43
CA LYS A 211 -11.69 7.66 -31.59
C LYS A 211 -12.46 7.74 -32.91
N VAL A 212 -13.42 6.82 -33.12
CA VAL A 212 -14.22 6.78 -34.36
C VAL A 212 -15.13 8.01 -34.50
N GLU A 213 -15.46 8.70 -33.41
CA GLU A 213 -16.13 10.01 -33.45
C GLU A 213 -15.17 11.17 -33.72
N LEU A 214 -13.93 11.10 -33.20
CA LEU A 214 -12.88 12.08 -33.50
C LEU A 214 -12.48 12.02 -34.98
N GLU A 215 -12.21 10.83 -35.53
CA GLU A 215 -11.91 10.64 -36.97
C GLU A 215 -13.01 11.21 -37.88
N LYS A 216 -14.28 11.11 -37.48
CA LYS A 216 -15.41 11.72 -38.21
C LYS A 216 -15.40 13.24 -38.12
N LYS A 217 -15.05 13.81 -36.96
CA LYS A 217 -14.89 15.26 -36.77
C LYS A 217 -13.71 15.78 -37.58
N ASP A 218 -12.58 15.09 -37.60
CA ASP A 218 -11.42 15.45 -38.41
C ASP A 218 -11.76 15.43 -39.91
N GLN A 219 -12.48 14.41 -40.38
CA GLN A 219 -13.03 14.37 -41.74
C GLN A 219 -14.03 15.49 -42.04
N MET A 220 -14.75 16.02 -41.04
CA MET A 220 -15.59 17.21 -41.21
C MET A 220 -14.76 18.50 -41.24
N VAL A 221 -13.72 18.62 -40.41
CA VAL A 221 -12.77 19.75 -40.42
C VAL A 221 -12.07 19.86 -41.77
N VAL A 222 -11.57 18.75 -42.33
CA VAL A 222 -10.96 18.72 -43.67
C VAL A 222 -11.95 19.18 -44.76
N LYS A 223 -13.22 18.76 -44.68
CA LYS A 223 -14.27 19.20 -45.62
C LYS A 223 -14.59 20.69 -45.45
N LEU A 224 -14.63 21.20 -44.22
CA LEU A 224 -14.83 22.62 -43.94
C LEU A 224 -13.63 23.46 -44.45
N GLY A 225 -12.40 22.95 -44.31
CA GLY A 225 -11.19 23.53 -44.90
C GLY A 225 -11.35 23.76 -46.40
N SER A 226 -11.66 22.73 -47.18
CA SER A 226 -11.86 22.86 -48.64
C SER A 226 -13.03 23.80 -49.04
N VAL A 227 -14.02 23.98 -48.16
CA VAL A 227 -15.11 24.96 -48.36
C VAL A 227 -14.69 26.39 -47.99
N ILE A 228 -13.73 26.55 -47.08
CA ILE A 228 -13.11 27.84 -46.76
C ILE A 228 -12.16 28.24 -47.89
N GLU A 229 -11.25 27.35 -48.31
CA GLU A 229 -10.34 27.54 -49.45
C GLU A 229 -11.11 28.00 -50.71
N SER A 230 -12.16 27.27 -51.11
CA SER A 230 -12.97 27.64 -52.29
C SER A 230 -13.86 28.89 -52.10
N LYS A 231 -13.97 29.43 -50.88
CA LYS A 231 -14.56 30.77 -50.64
C LYS A 231 -13.50 31.85 -50.70
N GLU A 232 -12.30 31.58 -50.20
CA GLU A 232 -11.14 32.48 -50.24
C GLU A 232 -10.71 32.75 -51.68
N GLU A 233 -10.62 31.71 -52.53
CA GLU A 233 -10.44 31.84 -53.98
C GLU A 233 -11.44 32.81 -54.63
N LYS A 234 -12.73 32.71 -54.26
CA LYS A 234 -13.80 33.56 -54.80
C LYS A 234 -13.74 34.97 -54.24
N LEU A 235 -13.32 35.16 -52.99
CA LEU A 235 -13.09 36.49 -52.42
C LEU A 235 -11.93 37.20 -53.12
N ILE A 236 -10.85 36.49 -53.46
CA ILE A 236 -9.73 37.01 -54.26
C ILE A 236 -10.20 37.39 -55.67
N GLU A 237 -11.06 36.58 -56.30
CA GLU A 237 -11.69 36.91 -57.59
C GLU A 237 -12.57 38.16 -57.50
N TYR A 238 -13.43 38.28 -56.47
CA TYR A 238 -14.26 39.46 -56.25
C TYR A 238 -13.44 40.71 -55.94
N GLU A 239 -12.37 40.61 -55.14
CA GLU A 239 -11.47 41.73 -54.85
C GLU A 239 -10.77 42.24 -56.12
N LYS A 240 -10.36 41.33 -57.01
CA LYS A 240 -9.82 41.69 -58.32
C LYS A 240 -10.86 42.40 -59.19
N ILE A 241 -12.08 41.87 -59.28
CA ILE A 241 -13.19 42.48 -60.03
C ILE A 241 -13.51 43.88 -59.46
N LEU A 242 -13.47 44.06 -58.13
CA LEU A 242 -13.68 45.36 -57.50
C LEU A 242 -12.58 46.37 -57.89
N LYS A 243 -11.31 45.98 -57.88
CA LYS A 243 -10.20 46.84 -58.34
C LYS A 243 -10.32 47.22 -59.83
N ASP A 244 -10.69 46.27 -60.69
CA ASP A 244 -10.97 46.53 -62.10
C ASP A 244 -12.14 47.52 -62.27
N LYS A 245 -13.20 47.41 -61.45
CA LYS A 245 -14.33 48.34 -61.46
C LYS A 245 -13.99 49.72 -60.91
N GLU A 246 -13.23 49.79 -59.83
CA GLU A 246 -12.74 51.05 -59.24
C GLU A 246 -11.90 51.84 -60.25
N ALA A 247 -10.99 51.17 -60.97
CA ALA A 247 -10.25 51.77 -62.09
C ALA A 247 -11.17 52.31 -63.19
N THR A 248 -12.23 51.58 -63.58
CA THR A 248 -13.21 52.12 -64.55
C THR A 248 -14.00 53.31 -64.02
N ILE A 249 -14.30 53.38 -62.73
CA ILE A 249 -15.00 54.52 -62.11
C ILE A 249 -14.09 55.76 -62.09
N ILE A 250 -12.81 55.60 -61.79
CA ILE A 250 -11.82 56.70 -61.85
C ILE A 250 -11.72 57.25 -63.27
N ASN A 251 -11.60 56.38 -64.29
CA ASN A 251 -11.54 56.78 -65.69
C ASN A 251 -12.83 57.49 -66.16
N LEU A 252 -14.00 57.02 -65.71
CA LEU A 252 -15.28 57.65 -66.04
C LEU A 252 -15.43 59.03 -65.40
N LYS A 253 -14.96 59.23 -64.16
CA LYS A 253 -14.92 60.56 -63.53
C LYS A 253 -14.04 61.54 -64.33
N GLN A 254 -12.87 61.08 -64.79
CA GLN A 254 -11.96 61.89 -65.63
C GLN A 254 -12.50 62.17 -67.05
N GLU A 255 -13.45 61.37 -67.56
CA GLU A 255 -14.18 61.69 -68.80
C GLU A 255 -15.29 62.72 -68.52
N ILE A 256 -16.03 62.59 -67.42
CA ILE A 256 -17.07 63.56 -67.00
C ILE A 256 -16.44 64.94 -66.80
N GLU A 257 -15.36 65.05 -66.02
CA GLU A 257 -14.63 66.30 -65.77
C GLU A 257 -14.17 66.98 -67.07
N ARG A 258 -13.66 66.20 -68.04
CA ARG A 258 -13.32 66.73 -69.38
C ARG A 258 -14.55 67.20 -70.16
N LYS A 259 -15.69 66.51 -70.06
CA LYS A 259 -16.94 66.92 -70.72
C LYS A 259 -17.60 68.12 -70.07
N GLU A 260 -17.44 68.31 -68.77
CA GLU A 260 -17.87 69.52 -68.07
C GLU A 260 -17.07 70.75 -68.53
N ILE A 261 -15.76 70.61 -68.76
CA ILE A 261 -14.92 71.65 -69.38
C ILE A 261 -15.33 71.92 -70.84
N GLU A 262 -15.47 70.89 -71.68
CA GLU A 262 -15.93 71.06 -73.08
C GLU A 262 -17.31 71.75 -73.18
N LEU A 263 -18.21 71.50 -72.22
CA LEU A 263 -19.52 72.15 -72.15
C LEU A 263 -19.42 73.60 -71.68
N ALA A 264 -18.48 73.94 -70.79
CA ALA A 264 -18.21 75.33 -70.39
C ALA A 264 -17.68 76.14 -71.58
N ASP A 265 -16.64 75.65 -72.26
CA ASP A 265 -16.07 76.28 -73.48
C ASP A 265 -17.17 76.48 -74.55
N SER A 266 -18.00 75.46 -74.78
CA SER A 266 -19.11 75.54 -75.73
C SER A 266 -20.23 76.50 -75.29
N ASN A 267 -20.35 76.79 -74.00
CA ASN A 267 -21.32 77.76 -73.49
C ASN A 267 -20.83 79.20 -73.63
N GLU A 268 -19.57 79.49 -73.30
CA GLU A 268 -18.97 80.81 -73.55
C GLU A 268 -19.04 81.18 -75.04
N LEU A 269 -18.73 80.22 -75.93
CA LEU A 269 -18.87 80.40 -77.38
C LEU A 269 -20.32 80.63 -77.82
N ARG A 270 -21.30 80.06 -77.13
CA ARG A 270 -22.74 80.28 -77.40
C ARG A 270 -23.16 81.69 -77.00
N GLU A 271 -22.75 82.16 -75.82
CA GLU A 271 -23.09 83.48 -75.30
C GLU A 271 -22.49 84.60 -76.16
N LEU A 272 -21.22 84.47 -76.57
CA LEU A 272 -20.56 85.38 -77.53
C LEU A 272 -21.30 85.46 -78.88
N ASN A 273 -21.85 84.33 -79.36
CA ASN A 273 -22.66 84.32 -80.57
C ASN A 273 -24.04 84.99 -80.36
N GLU A 274 -24.64 84.87 -79.18
CA GLU A 274 -25.90 85.55 -78.85
C GLU A 274 -25.73 87.08 -78.78
N GLU A 275 -24.62 87.57 -78.20
CA GLU A 275 -24.26 88.99 -78.23
C GLU A 275 -24.10 89.51 -79.68
N ARG A 276 -23.44 88.73 -80.54
CA ARG A 276 -23.27 89.07 -81.96
C ARG A 276 -24.58 89.05 -82.76
N LEU A 277 -25.55 88.22 -82.37
CA LEU A 277 -26.90 88.29 -82.94
C LEU A 277 -27.61 89.57 -82.48
N LYS A 278 -27.50 89.95 -81.20
CA LYS A 278 -28.04 91.20 -80.65
C LYS A 278 -27.41 92.47 -81.22
N THR A 279 -26.21 92.41 -81.84
CA THR A 279 -25.69 93.53 -82.64
C THR A 279 -26.36 93.62 -84.01
N VAL A 280 -26.46 92.50 -84.74
CA VAL A 280 -27.04 92.45 -86.09
C VAL A 280 -28.55 92.76 -86.07
N GLU A 281 -29.28 92.32 -85.05
CA GLU A 281 -30.70 92.61 -84.88
C GLU A 281 -30.98 94.12 -84.79
N ARG A 282 -30.13 94.87 -84.07
CA ARG A 282 -30.23 96.34 -83.98
C ARG A 282 -29.90 97.03 -85.31
N GLU A 283 -28.87 96.58 -86.01
CA GLU A 283 -28.53 97.09 -87.35
C GLU A 283 -29.68 96.92 -88.35
N LEU A 284 -30.40 95.80 -88.28
CA LEU A 284 -31.60 95.55 -89.10
C LEU A 284 -32.81 96.40 -88.65
N GLN A 285 -32.97 96.65 -87.36
CA GLN A 285 -34.00 97.53 -86.82
C GLN A 285 -33.81 98.99 -87.30
N ASP A 286 -32.57 99.49 -87.24
CA ASP A 286 -32.22 100.83 -87.73
C ASP A 286 -32.49 100.97 -89.23
N GLN A 287 -32.06 99.99 -90.05
CA GLN A 287 -32.36 99.95 -91.49
C GLN A 287 -33.87 99.95 -91.79
N THR A 288 -34.65 99.20 -91.01
CA THR A 288 -36.11 99.12 -91.15
C THR A 288 -36.77 100.48 -90.87
N SER A 289 -36.28 101.23 -89.88
CA SER A 289 -36.77 102.57 -89.57
C SER A 289 -36.50 103.58 -90.71
N ALA A 290 -35.32 103.50 -91.33
CA ALA A 290 -34.94 104.36 -92.45
C ALA A 290 -35.83 104.13 -93.69
N TRP A 291 -36.18 102.87 -93.98
CA TRP A 291 -37.06 102.51 -95.10
C TRP A 291 -38.49 103.07 -94.94
N LEU A 292 -39.02 103.06 -93.71
CA LEU A 292 -40.36 103.59 -93.43
C LEU A 292 -40.48 105.10 -93.68
N ASN A 293 -39.43 105.87 -93.46
CA ASN A 293 -39.43 107.31 -93.71
C ASN A 293 -39.55 107.62 -95.21
N ALA A 294 -38.71 107.01 -96.05
CA ALA A 294 -38.75 107.16 -97.51
C ALA A 294 -40.09 106.69 -98.13
N ARG A 295 -40.80 105.78 -97.46
CA ARG A 295 -42.13 105.32 -97.89
C ARG A 295 -43.22 106.37 -97.75
N ASN A 296 -43.08 107.32 -96.82
CA ASN A 296 -44.10 108.34 -96.53
C ASN A 296 -44.02 109.51 -97.52
N GLU A 297 -42.81 109.98 -97.85
CA GLU A 297 -42.55 111.04 -98.85
C GLU A 297 -43.22 110.73 -100.21
N PHE A 298 -43.22 109.45 -100.60
CA PHE A 298 -43.86 108.98 -101.84
C PHE A 298 -45.40 109.10 -101.84
N GLN A 299 -46.06 109.09 -100.67
CA GLN A 299 -47.51 109.28 -100.60
C GLN A 299 -47.92 110.74 -100.78
N GLU A 300 -47.08 111.69 -100.37
CA GLU A 300 -47.40 113.12 -100.41
C GLU A 300 -47.49 113.61 -101.86
N LEU A 301 -46.54 113.19 -102.71
CA LEU A 301 -46.54 113.42 -104.16
C LEU A 301 -47.79 112.89 -104.88
N LYS A 302 -48.41 111.82 -104.37
CA LYS A 302 -49.61 111.22 -104.95
C LYS A 302 -50.85 112.11 -104.80
N SER A 303 -50.89 112.97 -103.79
CA SER A 303 -52.06 113.82 -103.49
C SER A 303 -52.34 114.87 -104.58
N GLN A 304 -51.29 115.43 -105.19
CA GLN A 304 -51.37 116.58 -106.09
C GLN A 304 -51.97 116.27 -107.48
N ALA A 305 -52.04 114.99 -107.88
CA ALA A 305 -52.43 114.58 -109.23
C ALA A 305 -53.96 114.38 -109.45
N SER A 306 -54.80 114.69 -108.45
CA SER A 306 -56.17 114.12 -108.38
C SER A 306 -57.32 115.03 -108.86
N SER A 307 -57.04 116.17 -109.50
CA SER A 307 -58.01 117.28 -109.60
C SER A 307 -58.86 117.39 -110.87
N GLU A 308 -58.53 116.71 -111.99
CA GLU A 308 -58.96 117.21 -113.32
C GLU A 308 -59.57 116.19 -114.30
N ILE A 309 -59.99 114.99 -113.85
CA ILE A 309 -60.63 113.98 -114.73
C ILE A 309 -62.06 113.68 -114.26
N GLY A 310 -63.05 114.42 -114.78
CA GLY A 310 -64.45 114.30 -114.36
C GLY A 310 -65.47 114.69 -115.43
N SER A 311 -65.67 113.84 -116.45
CA SER A 311 -66.76 114.03 -117.44
C SER A 311 -67.41 112.74 -117.99
N ILE A 312 -66.77 111.57 -117.89
CA ILE A 312 -67.31 110.30 -118.40
C ILE A 312 -68.04 109.54 -117.29
N LYS A 313 -69.21 110.04 -116.85
CA LYS A 313 -69.90 109.55 -115.65
C LYS A 313 -71.22 108.79 -115.88
N GLU A 314 -71.90 109.03 -117.01
CA GLU A 314 -73.35 108.76 -117.11
C GLU A 314 -73.74 107.45 -117.81
N SER A 315 -72.87 106.84 -118.62
CA SER A 315 -73.11 105.51 -119.24
C SER A 315 -72.69 104.32 -118.35
N VAL A 316 -72.19 104.58 -117.15
CA VAL A 316 -71.66 103.56 -116.23
C VAL A 316 -72.73 103.04 -115.25
N ASP A 317 -73.82 103.80 -115.04
CA ASP A 317 -74.74 103.57 -113.93
C ASP A 317 -75.61 102.30 -114.06
N ASP A 318 -76.00 101.91 -115.27
CA ASP A 318 -76.69 100.63 -115.49
C ASP A 318 -75.78 99.42 -115.23
N PHE A 319 -74.48 99.52 -115.57
CA PHE A 319 -73.49 98.51 -115.21
C PHE A 319 -73.16 98.50 -113.70
N LYS A 320 -73.31 99.62 -112.99
CA LYS A 320 -73.13 99.67 -111.52
C LYS A 320 -74.18 98.80 -110.82
N ARG A 321 -75.46 98.85 -111.23
CA ARG A 321 -76.53 98.04 -110.58
C ARG A 321 -76.25 96.54 -110.59
N VAL A 322 -75.84 95.98 -111.73
CA VAL A 322 -75.49 94.56 -111.84
C VAL A 322 -74.22 94.24 -111.04
N ARG A 323 -73.23 95.15 -111.04
CA ARG A 323 -71.99 95.02 -110.28
C ARG A 323 -72.24 95.00 -108.76
N CYS A 324 -73.09 95.88 -108.23
CA CYS A 324 -73.42 95.92 -106.81
C CYS A 324 -74.00 94.61 -106.27
N LEU A 325 -74.84 93.91 -107.04
CA LEU A 325 -75.37 92.60 -106.64
C LEU A 325 -74.30 91.50 -106.68
N LEU A 326 -73.39 91.55 -107.66
CA LEU A 326 -72.26 90.62 -107.74
C LEU A 326 -71.27 90.82 -106.60
N ASP A 327 -71.01 92.07 -106.23
CA ASP A 327 -70.09 92.42 -105.15
C ASP A 327 -70.69 92.13 -103.76
N ALA A 328 -72.02 92.24 -103.60
CA ALA A 328 -72.73 91.76 -102.41
C ALA A 328 -72.54 90.25 -102.21
N LEU A 329 -72.85 89.42 -103.22
CA LEU A 329 -72.63 87.96 -103.17
C LEU A 329 -71.15 87.57 -102.97
N ARG A 330 -70.21 88.36 -103.49
CA ARG A 330 -68.78 88.18 -103.22
C ARG A 330 -68.40 88.50 -101.78
N SER A 331 -68.98 89.54 -101.18
CA SER A 331 -68.73 89.89 -99.78
C SER A 331 -69.30 88.85 -98.82
N GLU A 332 -70.48 88.30 -99.10
CA GLU A 332 -71.11 87.22 -98.32
C GLU A 332 -70.33 85.89 -98.46
N LEU A 333 -69.86 85.58 -99.67
CA LEU A 333 -68.97 84.43 -99.91
C LEU A 333 -67.60 84.61 -99.24
N ALA A 334 -67.07 85.84 -99.19
CA ALA A 334 -65.84 86.15 -98.47
C ALA A 334 -66.01 86.01 -96.95
N SER A 335 -67.06 86.59 -96.35
CA SER A 335 -67.33 86.44 -94.92
C SER A 335 -67.63 84.99 -94.53
N SER A 336 -68.33 84.24 -95.38
CA SER A 336 -68.53 82.79 -95.19
C SER A 336 -67.20 82.02 -95.23
N ARG A 337 -66.31 82.37 -96.17
CA ARG A 337 -64.95 81.80 -96.25
C ARG A 337 -64.08 82.15 -95.04
N GLU A 338 -64.18 83.37 -94.53
CA GLU A 338 -63.46 83.85 -93.34
C GLU A 338 -63.99 83.21 -92.04
N LEU A 339 -65.31 83.02 -91.93
CA LEU A 339 -65.92 82.24 -90.86
C LEU A 339 -65.51 80.76 -90.92
N LEU A 340 -65.37 80.18 -92.12
CA LEU A 340 -64.87 78.83 -92.32
C LEU A 340 -63.37 78.69 -91.99
N THR A 341 -62.52 79.67 -92.32
CA THR A 341 -61.10 79.64 -91.90
C THR A 341 -60.95 79.90 -90.40
N SER A 342 -61.75 80.79 -89.81
CA SER A 342 -61.80 81.00 -88.35
C SER A 342 -62.26 79.74 -87.60
N SER A 343 -63.34 79.10 -88.08
CA SER A 343 -63.82 77.83 -87.52
C SER A 343 -62.79 76.72 -87.69
N ARG A 344 -62.11 76.63 -88.84
CA ARG A 344 -61.04 75.65 -89.08
C ARG A 344 -59.87 75.86 -88.14
N ALA A 345 -59.36 77.10 -88.01
CA ALA A 345 -58.28 77.43 -87.09
C ALA A 345 -58.64 77.11 -85.62
N LYS A 346 -59.92 77.29 -85.22
CA LYS A 346 -60.41 76.91 -83.90
C LYS A 346 -60.44 75.38 -83.69
N VAL A 347 -60.87 74.62 -84.70
CA VAL A 347 -60.85 73.15 -84.67
C VAL A 347 -59.41 72.62 -84.66
N GLU A 348 -58.51 73.26 -85.40
CA GLU A 348 -57.08 72.93 -85.50
C GLU A 348 -56.35 73.21 -84.17
N PHE A 349 -56.65 74.35 -83.53
CA PHE A 349 -56.20 74.64 -82.16
C PHE A 349 -56.72 73.61 -81.14
N GLN A 350 -58.00 73.22 -81.23
CA GLN A 350 -58.58 72.20 -80.35
C GLN A 350 -57.99 70.80 -80.61
N ALA A 351 -57.65 70.47 -81.85
CA ALA A 351 -56.97 69.22 -82.18
C ALA A 351 -55.58 69.15 -81.55
N ASN A 352 -54.79 70.22 -81.68
CA ASN A 352 -53.45 70.31 -81.08
C ASN A 352 -53.52 70.20 -79.54
N GLN A 353 -54.49 70.86 -78.90
CA GLN A 353 -54.69 70.76 -77.44
C GLN A 353 -55.09 69.34 -77.00
N LEU A 354 -55.89 68.62 -77.79
CA LEU A 354 -56.23 67.21 -77.51
C LEU A 354 -55.04 66.26 -77.76
N GLU A 355 -54.18 66.56 -78.74
CA GLU A 355 -52.95 65.81 -78.99
C GLU A 355 -51.93 66.00 -77.85
N GLU A 356 -51.78 67.22 -77.35
CA GLU A 356 -50.95 67.55 -76.18
C GLU A 356 -51.44 66.83 -74.91
N GLN A 357 -52.76 66.85 -74.62
CA GLN A 357 -53.35 66.09 -73.52
C GLN A 357 -53.21 64.58 -73.70
N SER A 358 -53.34 64.06 -74.92
CA SER A 358 -53.11 62.64 -75.24
C SER A 358 -51.65 62.25 -74.98
N HIS A 359 -50.71 63.13 -75.32
CA HIS A 359 -49.29 62.94 -75.04
C HIS A 359 -48.98 62.97 -73.54
N GLU A 360 -49.55 63.91 -72.78
CA GLU A 360 -49.39 63.97 -71.32
C GLU A 360 -49.92 62.69 -70.64
N ILE A 361 -51.14 62.25 -71.00
CA ILE A 361 -51.72 61.00 -70.50
C ILE A 361 -50.84 59.79 -70.87
N SER A 362 -50.21 59.80 -72.04
CA SER A 362 -49.26 58.77 -72.48
C SER A 362 -47.99 58.77 -71.62
N GLN A 363 -47.45 59.94 -71.25
CA GLN A 363 -46.32 60.05 -70.31
C GLN A 363 -46.71 59.61 -68.90
N GLN A 364 -47.84 60.08 -68.37
CA GLN A 364 -48.35 59.68 -67.05
C GLN A 364 -48.54 58.15 -66.96
N ARG A 365 -49.06 57.50 -68.01
CA ARG A 365 -49.18 56.03 -68.08
C ARG A 365 -47.83 55.32 -68.02
N LYS A 366 -46.78 55.85 -68.69
CA LYS A 366 -45.42 55.28 -68.60
C LYS A 366 -44.84 55.39 -67.19
N MET A 367 -45.07 56.53 -66.51
CA MET A 367 -44.68 56.72 -65.11
C MET A 367 -45.43 55.76 -64.16
N LEU A 368 -46.74 55.58 -64.35
CA LEU A 368 -47.52 54.63 -63.56
C LEU A 368 -47.08 53.18 -63.78
N LEU A 369 -46.70 52.81 -65.01
CA LEU A 369 -46.14 51.49 -65.30
C LEU A 369 -44.80 51.27 -64.57
N SER A 370 -43.84 52.20 -64.66
CA SER A 370 -42.56 52.05 -63.96
C SER A 370 -42.71 52.09 -62.43
N TYR A 371 -43.67 52.85 -61.88
CA TYR A 371 -44.02 52.74 -60.46
C TYR A 371 -44.62 51.38 -60.10
N SER A 372 -45.46 50.79 -60.96
CA SER A 372 -46.01 49.44 -60.72
C SER A 372 -44.96 48.33 -60.78
N GLU A 373 -44.02 48.42 -61.72
CA GLU A 373 -42.86 47.50 -61.83
C GLU A 373 -41.95 47.61 -60.60
N ASN A 374 -41.69 48.83 -60.12
CA ASN A 374 -40.93 49.05 -58.89
C ASN A 374 -41.65 48.50 -57.65
N LEU A 375 -42.98 48.67 -57.55
CA LEU A 375 -43.77 48.11 -56.45
C LEU A 375 -43.79 46.57 -56.46
N GLU A 376 -43.87 45.95 -57.64
CA GLU A 376 -43.80 44.48 -57.77
C GLU A 376 -42.39 43.94 -57.47
N SER A 377 -41.34 44.67 -57.87
CA SER A 377 -39.96 44.39 -57.49
C SER A 377 -39.77 44.42 -55.96
N ILE A 378 -40.19 45.51 -55.30
CA ILE A 378 -40.13 45.67 -53.82
C ILE A 378 -40.92 44.56 -53.12
N LYS A 379 -42.13 44.23 -53.61
CA LYS A 379 -42.93 43.12 -53.09
C LYS A 379 -42.19 41.79 -53.19
N SER A 380 -41.57 41.48 -54.33
CA SER A 380 -40.78 40.25 -54.50
C SER A 380 -39.57 40.18 -53.57
N GLU A 381 -38.98 41.32 -53.23
CA GLU A 381 -37.86 41.43 -52.30
C GLU A 381 -38.32 41.25 -50.84
N VAL A 382 -39.47 41.80 -50.48
CA VAL A 382 -40.14 41.57 -49.19
C VAL A 382 -40.53 40.09 -49.03
N ASP A 383 -41.09 39.46 -50.05
CA ASP A 383 -41.43 38.03 -50.04
C ASP A 383 -40.17 37.15 -49.90
N ARG A 384 -39.05 37.51 -50.54
CA ARG A 384 -37.75 36.85 -50.34
C ARG A 384 -37.28 36.98 -48.88
N ARG A 385 -37.18 38.22 -48.36
CA ARG A 385 -36.78 38.47 -46.96
C ARG A 385 -37.68 37.73 -45.95
N ASN A 386 -38.97 37.61 -46.23
CA ASN A 386 -39.90 36.85 -45.40
C ASN A 386 -39.61 35.34 -45.39
N MET A 387 -39.13 34.76 -46.49
CA MET A 387 -38.69 33.36 -46.52
C MET A 387 -37.35 33.17 -45.82
N ASP A 388 -36.41 34.10 -46.00
CA ASP A 388 -35.12 34.09 -45.31
C ASP A 388 -35.32 34.15 -43.79
N LEU A 389 -36.14 35.10 -43.31
CA LEU A 389 -36.53 35.24 -41.90
C LEU A 389 -37.22 33.99 -41.34
N ARG A 390 -38.06 33.30 -42.12
CA ARG A 390 -38.65 32.01 -41.71
C ARG A 390 -37.58 30.93 -41.57
N SER A 391 -36.57 30.92 -42.46
CA SER A 391 -35.48 29.95 -42.40
C SER A 391 -34.58 30.18 -41.17
N GLU A 392 -34.23 31.43 -40.86
CA GLU A 392 -33.44 31.74 -39.65
C GLU A 392 -34.25 31.48 -38.38
N ARG A 393 -35.55 31.77 -38.37
CA ARG A 393 -36.42 31.46 -37.22
C ARG A 393 -36.54 29.96 -36.96
N ALA A 394 -36.52 29.13 -38.01
CA ALA A 394 -36.46 27.67 -37.86
C ALA A 394 -35.12 27.23 -37.25
N LYS A 395 -33.98 27.78 -37.72
CA LYS A 395 -32.65 27.52 -37.14
C LYS A 395 -32.58 27.93 -35.67
N LEU A 396 -33.14 29.09 -35.31
CA LEU A 396 -33.23 29.53 -33.92
C LEU A 396 -33.99 28.51 -33.06
N THR A 397 -35.17 28.05 -33.48
CA THR A 397 -35.91 27.01 -32.71
C THR A 397 -35.17 25.66 -32.62
N GLN A 398 -34.32 25.33 -33.60
CA GLN A 398 -33.46 24.15 -33.53
C GLN A 398 -32.31 24.34 -32.54
N LEU A 399 -31.69 25.54 -32.50
CA LEU A 399 -30.63 25.88 -31.54
C LEU A 399 -31.18 25.98 -30.11
N GLU A 400 -32.37 26.55 -29.91
CA GLU A 400 -33.08 26.56 -28.62
C GLU A 400 -33.31 25.14 -28.10
N LEU A 401 -33.75 24.20 -28.96
CA LEU A 401 -33.92 22.79 -28.61
C LEU A 401 -32.59 22.12 -28.24
N GLN A 402 -31.51 22.40 -28.98
CA GLN A 402 -30.16 21.90 -28.68
C GLN A 402 -29.63 22.45 -27.35
N VAL A 403 -29.78 23.75 -27.10
CA VAL A 403 -29.40 24.37 -25.82
C VAL A 403 -30.19 23.77 -24.66
N ALA A 404 -31.49 23.54 -24.82
CA ALA A 404 -32.30 22.85 -23.80
C ALA A 404 -31.83 21.40 -23.56
N GLN A 405 -31.43 20.68 -24.61
CA GLN A 405 -30.89 19.31 -24.51
C GLN A 405 -29.51 19.27 -23.84
N GLU A 406 -28.58 20.16 -24.19
CA GLU A 406 -27.27 20.22 -23.51
C GLU A 406 -27.43 20.70 -22.06
N THR A 407 -28.34 21.63 -21.78
CA THR A 407 -28.65 22.07 -20.40
C THR A 407 -29.17 20.92 -19.54
N SER A 408 -29.97 19.99 -20.09
CA SER A 408 -30.43 18.83 -19.33
C SER A 408 -29.32 17.80 -19.07
N LYS A 409 -28.41 17.60 -20.04
CA LYS A 409 -27.20 16.77 -19.86
C LYS A 409 -26.26 17.34 -18.81
N VAL A 410 -26.00 18.66 -18.83
CA VAL A 410 -25.16 19.34 -17.83
C VAL A 410 -25.71 19.08 -16.43
N LYS A 411 -27.02 19.25 -16.22
CA LYS A 411 -27.66 18.94 -14.92
C LYS A 411 -27.49 17.48 -14.49
N THR A 412 -27.66 16.52 -15.39
CA THR A 412 -27.41 15.11 -15.03
C THR A 412 -25.95 14.82 -14.67
N LEU A 413 -25.00 15.51 -15.31
CA LEU A 413 -23.57 15.41 -14.98
C LEU A 413 -23.23 16.13 -13.66
N GLU A 414 -23.87 17.25 -13.36
CA GLU A 414 -23.77 17.93 -12.05
C GLU A 414 -24.30 17.03 -10.92
N GLU A 415 -25.43 16.35 -11.13
CA GLU A 415 -26.00 15.37 -10.20
C GLU A 415 -25.14 14.11 -10.04
N GLU A 416 -24.42 13.67 -11.08
CA GLU A 416 -23.43 12.58 -10.98
C GLU A 416 -22.17 13.04 -10.23
N LEU A 417 -21.64 14.21 -10.55
CA LEU A 417 -20.44 14.77 -9.95
C LEU A 417 -20.65 15.12 -8.47
N ALA A 418 -21.85 15.56 -8.07
CA ALA A 418 -22.24 15.67 -6.67
C ALA A 418 -22.21 14.31 -5.95
N ARG A 419 -22.85 13.27 -6.53
CA ARG A 419 -22.86 11.92 -5.95
C ARG A 419 -21.47 11.28 -5.82
N GLU A 420 -20.54 11.56 -6.74
CA GLU A 420 -19.16 11.10 -6.61
C GLU A 420 -18.34 11.93 -5.59
N ARG A 421 -18.64 13.23 -5.41
CA ARG A 421 -18.07 14.03 -4.30
C ARG A 421 -18.50 13.49 -2.94
N ASP A 422 -19.79 13.19 -2.75
CA ASP A 422 -20.31 12.64 -1.49
C ASP A 422 -19.64 11.31 -1.12
N LYS A 423 -19.48 10.40 -2.10
CA LYS A 423 -18.76 9.12 -1.95
C LYS A 423 -17.27 9.33 -1.65
N LEU A 424 -16.62 10.27 -2.32
CA LEU A 424 -15.21 10.59 -2.08
C LEU A 424 -15.02 11.14 -0.65
N GLU A 425 -15.96 11.95 -0.17
CA GLU A 425 -15.95 12.49 1.19
C GLU A 425 -16.21 11.38 2.25
N GLU A 426 -17.15 10.46 2.00
CA GLU A 426 -17.34 9.24 2.82
C GLU A 426 -16.04 8.43 2.90
N LYS A 427 -15.39 8.19 1.75
CA LYS A 427 -14.13 7.42 1.70
C LYS A 427 -12.94 8.17 2.31
N SER A 428 -12.94 9.51 2.27
CA SER A 428 -11.98 10.33 3.01
C SER A 428 -12.13 10.15 4.53
N ARG A 429 -13.37 10.15 5.04
CA ARG A 429 -13.67 9.86 6.47
C ARG A 429 -13.26 8.44 6.86
N GLU A 430 -13.51 7.43 6.02
CA GLU A 430 -13.02 6.06 6.25
C GLU A 430 -11.49 6.00 6.34
N VAL A 431 -10.77 6.68 5.45
CA VAL A 431 -9.30 6.73 5.48
C VAL A 431 -8.80 7.44 6.75
N GLN A 432 -9.43 8.55 7.16
CA GLN A 432 -9.08 9.25 8.40
C GLN A 432 -9.21 8.33 9.63
N LEU A 433 -10.34 7.64 9.78
CA LEU A 433 -10.57 6.68 10.86
C LEU A 433 -9.54 5.53 10.84
N LEU A 434 -9.24 4.98 9.67
CA LEU A 434 -8.21 3.94 9.53
C LEU A 434 -6.80 4.44 9.84
N THR A 435 -6.47 5.71 9.54
CA THR A 435 -5.19 6.30 9.96
C THR A 435 -5.11 6.53 11.47
N GLU A 436 -6.21 6.91 12.12
CA GLU A 436 -6.25 6.97 13.59
C GLU A 436 -6.10 5.60 14.24
N GLU A 437 -6.77 4.56 13.72
CA GLU A 437 -6.63 3.19 14.23
C GLU A 437 -5.21 2.67 14.03
N LEU A 438 -4.58 2.96 12.88
CA LEU A 438 -3.19 2.63 12.62
C LEU A 438 -2.25 3.32 13.63
N GLU A 439 -2.44 4.61 13.90
CA GLU A 439 -1.58 5.35 14.82
C GLU A 439 -1.72 4.86 16.27
N LYS A 440 -2.96 4.59 16.72
CA LYS A 440 -3.24 3.93 18.00
C LYS A 440 -2.54 2.56 18.08
N LYS A 441 -2.49 1.80 16.98
CA LYS A 441 -1.80 0.50 16.91
C LYS A 441 -0.28 0.60 16.87
N LYS A 442 0.31 1.70 16.35
CA LYS A 442 1.75 1.98 16.53
C LYS A 442 2.05 2.26 17.99
N GLN A 443 1.27 3.14 18.64
CA GLN A 443 1.46 3.48 20.06
C GLN A 443 1.34 2.25 20.97
N ASP A 444 0.35 1.37 20.73
CA ASP A 444 0.25 0.06 21.41
C ASP A 444 1.53 -0.80 21.20
N PHE A 445 2.07 -0.81 19.99
CA PHE A 445 3.27 -1.58 19.63
C PHE A 445 4.54 -1.00 20.27
N ASP A 446 4.72 0.31 20.27
CA ASP A 446 5.88 0.98 20.87
C ASP A 446 5.88 0.77 22.40
N ILE A 447 4.71 0.84 23.04
CA ILE A 447 4.54 0.48 24.46
C ILE A 447 4.91 -1.00 24.68
N MET A 448 4.44 -1.91 23.82
CA MET A 448 4.77 -3.34 23.90
C MET A 448 6.26 -3.62 23.69
N GLN A 449 6.92 -2.90 22.78
CA GLN A 449 8.36 -3.02 22.51
C GLN A 449 9.19 -2.51 23.70
N ASN A 450 8.80 -1.40 24.32
CA ASN A 450 9.44 -0.90 25.54
C ASN A 450 9.28 -1.90 26.71
N VAL A 451 8.09 -2.48 26.90
CA VAL A 451 7.86 -3.54 27.90
C VAL A 451 8.71 -4.78 27.58
N PHE A 452 8.85 -5.15 26.31
CA PHE A 452 9.70 -6.27 25.90
C PHE A 452 11.18 -6.03 26.22
N GLN A 453 11.73 -4.85 25.91
CA GLN A 453 13.11 -4.48 26.27
C GLN A 453 13.35 -4.51 27.79
N ILE A 454 12.38 -4.04 28.59
CA ILE A 454 12.46 -4.15 30.06
C ILE A 454 12.54 -5.64 30.47
N ARG A 455 11.68 -6.51 29.95
CA ARG A 455 11.72 -7.95 30.24
C ARG A 455 13.01 -8.63 29.75
N GLU A 456 13.59 -8.21 28.63
CA GLU A 456 14.91 -8.71 28.20
C GLU A 456 16.02 -8.30 29.18
N SER A 457 15.97 -7.07 29.71
CA SER A 457 16.94 -6.59 30.70
C SER A 457 16.81 -7.31 32.05
N GLU A 458 15.59 -7.54 32.54
CA GLU A 458 15.32 -8.33 33.75
C GLU A 458 15.81 -9.78 33.60
N LEU A 459 15.59 -10.39 32.42
CA LEU A 459 16.00 -11.76 32.11
C LEU A 459 17.54 -11.85 32.00
N ALA A 460 18.20 -10.83 31.43
CA ALA A 460 19.65 -10.72 31.43
C ALA A 460 20.22 -10.60 32.85
N GLU A 461 19.62 -9.77 33.71
CA GLU A 461 20.01 -9.65 35.12
C GLU A 461 19.82 -10.98 35.87
N ALA A 462 18.66 -11.63 35.73
CA ALA A 462 18.39 -12.93 36.34
C ALA A 462 19.39 -14.01 35.90
N ARG A 463 19.86 -13.98 34.64
CA ARG A 463 20.95 -14.87 34.17
C ARG A 463 22.27 -14.59 34.88
N VAL A 464 22.63 -13.32 35.10
CA VAL A 464 23.84 -12.93 35.84
C VAL A 464 23.72 -13.35 37.31
N GLN A 465 22.57 -13.13 37.95
CA GLN A 465 22.30 -13.59 39.31
C GLN A 465 22.45 -15.13 39.43
N ILE A 466 21.88 -15.90 38.50
CA ILE A 466 22.04 -17.36 38.44
C ILE A 466 23.51 -17.77 38.22
N GLN A 467 24.26 -17.05 37.39
CA GLN A 467 25.69 -17.32 37.18
C GLN A 467 26.54 -17.04 38.43
N ASN A 468 26.21 -15.99 39.19
CA ASN A 468 26.86 -15.67 40.46
C ASN A 468 26.55 -16.72 41.53
N LEU A 469 25.27 -17.08 41.72
CA LEU A 469 24.88 -18.16 42.64
C LEU A 469 25.54 -19.51 42.27
N LYS A 470 25.78 -19.77 40.98
CA LYS A 470 26.51 -20.95 40.50
C LYS A 470 28.00 -20.89 40.82
N SER A 471 28.65 -19.73 40.79
CA SER A 471 30.07 -19.59 41.16
C SER A 471 30.25 -19.64 42.68
N GLU A 472 29.32 -19.08 43.46
CA GLU A 472 29.23 -19.25 44.91
C GLU A 472 29.06 -20.71 45.31
N LEU A 473 28.13 -21.44 44.67
CA LEU A 473 27.94 -22.88 44.89
C LEU A 473 29.20 -23.68 44.55
N GLY A 474 29.91 -23.33 43.47
CA GLY A 474 31.21 -23.92 43.14
C GLY A 474 32.28 -23.67 44.21
N SER A 475 32.35 -22.43 44.73
CA SER A 475 33.24 -22.05 45.83
C SER A 475 32.93 -22.86 47.11
N ILE A 476 31.66 -22.90 47.52
CA ILE A 476 31.18 -23.67 48.68
C ILE A 476 31.47 -25.17 48.51
N THR A 477 31.30 -25.73 47.30
CA THR A 477 31.62 -27.13 47.01
C THR A 477 33.12 -27.41 47.17
N SER A 478 33.99 -26.52 46.65
CA SER A 478 35.44 -26.66 46.81
C SER A 478 35.90 -26.52 48.28
N LEU A 479 35.20 -25.70 49.07
CA LEU A 479 35.43 -25.57 50.50
C LEU A 479 34.97 -26.83 51.27
N ALA A 480 33.84 -27.42 50.89
CA ALA A 480 33.34 -28.67 51.45
C ALA A 480 34.31 -29.83 51.14
N GLU A 481 34.73 -29.99 49.89
CA GLU A 481 35.76 -30.98 49.52
C GLU A 481 37.06 -30.81 50.31
N LYS A 482 37.47 -29.57 50.58
CA LYS A 482 38.64 -29.30 51.42
C LYS A 482 38.38 -29.73 52.87
N LYS A 483 37.19 -29.46 53.41
CA LYS A 483 36.81 -29.88 54.77
C LYS A 483 36.68 -31.39 54.91
N ASP A 484 36.22 -32.10 53.89
CA ASP A 484 36.22 -33.56 53.87
C ASP A 484 37.65 -34.13 53.84
N LYS A 485 38.59 -33.50 53.10
CA LYS A 485 40.02 -33.84 53.13
C LYS A 485 40.62 -33.59 54.53
N ASP A 486 40.36 -32.42 55.13
CA ASP A 486 40.76 -32.09 56.50
C ASP A 486 40.23 -33.14 57.52
N LEU A 487 38.96 -33.57 57.36
CA LEU A 487 38.32 -34.57 58.23
C LEU A 487 38.86 -35.99 58.03
N VAL A 488 39.17 -36.40 56.80
CA VAL A 488 39.82 -37.70 56.53
C VAL A 488 41.23 -37.74 57.12
N GLU A 489 41.99 -36.63 57.03
CA GLU A 489 43.29 -36.55 57.67
C GLU A 489 43.18 -36.58 59.20
N ALA A 490 42.23 -35.84 59.78
CA ALA A 490 41.96 -35.86 61.21
C ALA A 490 41.56 -37.26 61.72
N LYS A 491 40.75 -38.01 60.96
CA LYS A 491 40.44 -39.42 61.26
C LYS A 491 41.68 -40.30 61.22
N LYS A 492 42.53 -40.19 60.20
CA LYS A 492 43.78 -40.96 60.09
C LYS A 492 44.74 -40.65 61.25
N ARG A 493 44.81 -39.40 61.71
CA ARG A 493 45.58 -39.01 62.91
C ARG A 493 44.98 -39.63 64.19
N LEU A 494 43.65 -39.69 64.30
CA LEU A 494 42.96 -40.34 65.42
C LEU A 494 43.15 -41.86 65.43
N GLU A 495 43.17 -42.51 64.26
CA GLU A 495 43.52 -43.93 64.09
C GLU A 495 44.96 -44.19 64.57
N GLY A 496 45.93 -43.35 64.18
CA GLY A 496 47.31 -43.42 64.68
C GLY A 496 47.40 -43.30 66.21
N VAL A 497 46.71 -42.32 66.80
CA VAL A 497 46.64 -42.16 68.27
C VAL A 497 45.94 -43.35 68.94
N SER A 498 44.96 -43.99 68.28
CA SER A 498 44.34 -45.22 68.77
C SER A 498 45.32 -46.40 68.76
N ASP A 499 46.14 -46.53 67.71
CA ASP A 499 47.20 -47.55 67.65
C ASP A 499 48.31 -47.29 68.67
N GLU A 500 48.67 -46.03 68.93
CA GLU A 500 49.55 -45.63 70.03
C GLU A 500 48.96 -46.02 71.40
N ILE A 501 47.67 -45.77 71.63
CA ILE A 501 46.97 -46.20 72.86
C ILE A 501 46.93 -47.73 73.00
N ILE A 502 46.79 -48.48 71.89
CA ILE A 502 46.85 -49.95 71.90
C ILE A 502 48.27 -50.45 72.21
N GLN A 503 49.31 -49.77 71.71
CA GLN A 503 50.70 -50.08 72.03
C GLN A 503 51.03 -49.75 73.49
N LEU A 504 50.63 -48.57 73.98
CA LEU A 504 50.79 -48.17 75.38
C LEU A 504 50.04 -49.13 76.32
N ARG A 505 48.84 -49.59 75.94
CA ARG A 505 48.13 -50.64 76.68
C ARG A 505 48.94 -51.93 76.75
N LYS A 506 49.42 -52.46 75.62
CA LYS A 506 50.26 -53.68 75.62
C LYS A 506 51.54 -53.53 76.47
N LEU A 507 52.15 -52.35 76.47
CA LEU A 507 53.31 -52.05 77.33
C LEU A 507 52.93 -51.97 78.81
N MET A 508 51.74 -51.46 79.13
CA MET A 508 51.18 -51.43 80.48
C MET A 508 50.81 -52.84 80.96
N ASP A 509 50.08 -53.63 80.16
CA ASP A 509 49.72 -55.02 80.43
C ASP A 509 50.99 -55.87 80.70
N GLY A 510 52.03 -55.72 79.87
CA GLY A 510 53.32 -56.39 80.06
C GLY A 510 54.16 -55.84 81.24
N LYS A 511 53.84 -54.64 81.75
CA LYS A 511 54.39 -54.11 83.01
C LYS A 511 53.62 -54.63 84.22
N GLU A 512 52.30 -54.75 84.12
CA GLU A 512 51.46 -55.40 85.13
C GLU A 512 51.84 -56.87 85.29
N GLU A 513 52.14 -57.59 84.20
CA GLU A 513 52.68 -58.96 84.27
C GLU A 513 54.06 -59.00 84.97
N GLN A 514 54.95 -58.05 84.69
CA GLN A 514 56.23 -57.94 85.41
C GLN A 514 56.03 -57.62 86.90
N PHE A 515 55.05 -56.77 87.25
CA PHE A 515 54.68 -56.53 88.65
C PHE A 515 54.07 -57.76 89.31
N LEU A 516 53.23 -58.54 88.62
CA LEU A 516 52.70 -59.82 89.10
C LEU A 516 53.82 -60.84 89.35
N GLN A 517 54.78 -60.97 88.43
CA GLN A 517 55.95 -61.85 88.64
C GLN A 517 56.83 -61.40 89.81
N LEU A 518 56.99 -60.07 90.01
CA LEU A 518 57.68 -59.53 91.18
C LEU A 518 56.89 -59.72 92.48
N MET A 519 55.57 -59.59 92.46
CA MET A 519 54.69 -59.84 93.61
C MET A 519 54.68 -61.33 93.99
N SER A 520 54.65 -62.25 93.02
CA SER A 520 54.78 -63.69 93.29
C SER A 520 56.16 -64.02 93.86
N ARG A 521 57.24 -63.45 93.31
CA ARG A 521 58.60 -63.60 93.88
C ARG A 521 58.74 -62.98 95.27
N LEU A 522 58.06 -61.87 95.54
CA LEU A 522 58.00 -61.29 96.87
C LEU A 522 57.25 -62.24 97.80
N HIS A 523 56.13 -62.82 97.37
CA HIS A 523 55.37 -63.80 98.14
C HIS A 523 56.17 -65.09 98.39
N GLU A 524 56.89 -65.63 97.40
CA GLU A 524 57.86 -66.73 97.59
C GLU A 524 58.93 -66.36 98.64
N LYS A 525 59.36 -65.10 98.68
CA LYS A 525 60.31 -64.63 99.70
C LYS A 525 59.64 -64.38 101.06
N GLU A 526 58.39 -63.98 101.11
CA GLU A 526 57.57 -63.89 102.32
C GLU A 526 57.33 -65.30 102.90
N GLU A 527 56.98 -66.28 102.07
CA GLU A 527 56.86 -67.71 102.43
C GLU A 527 58.20 -68.28 102.88
N HIS A 528 59.31 -67.96 102.20
CA HIS A 528 60.64 -68.31 102.70
C HIS A 528 60.98 -67.61 104.02
N ILE A 529 60.49 -66.39 104.27
CA ILE A 529 60.68 -65.70 105.56
C ILE A 529 59.79 -66.31 106.64
N VAL A 530 58.57 -66.75 106.34
CA VAL A 530 57.72 -67.52 107.26
C VAL A 530 58.34 -68.88 107.54
N ALA A 531 58.83 -69.60 106.52
CA ALA A 531 59.56 -70.85 106.68
C ALA A 531 60.85 -70.64 107.51
N MET A 532 61.63 -69.58 107.27
CA MET A 532 62.77 -69.22 108.12
C MET A 532 62.36 -68.76 109.52
N GLN A 533 61.15 -68.24 109.72
CA GLN A 533 60.60 -67.89 111.04
C GLN A 533 60.12 -69.12 111.80
N ASP A 534 59.51 -70.09 111.11
CA ASP A 534 59.09 -71.39 111.66
C ASP A 534 60.31 -72.29 111.91
N GLU A 535 61.31 -72.29 111.03
CA GLU A 535 62.65 -72.83 111.30
C GLU A 535 63.31 -72.08 112.47
N LEU A 536 63.14 -70.76 112.61
CA LEU A 536 63.59 -70.04 113.81
C LEU A 536 62.77 -70.34 115.07
N GLN A 537 61.52 -70.80 114.95
CA GLN A 537 60.72 -71.27 116.08
C GLN A 537 61.12 -72.70 116.45
N GLU A 538 61.33 -73.57 115.47
CA GLU A 538 61.86 -74.92 115.65
C GLU A 538 63.29 -74.86 116.19
N ILE A 539 64.14 -73.97 115.69
CA ILE A 539 65.47 -73.66 116.24
C ILE A 539 65.35 -72.99 117.60
N LYS A 540 64.35 -72.15 117.90
CA LYS A 540 64.14 -71.66 119.29
C LYS A 540 63.65 -72.74 120.25
N MET A 541 62.89 -73.72 119.79
CA MET A 541 62.48 -74.88 120.59
C MET A 541 63.68 -75.82 120.80
N ARG A 542 64.40 -76.17 119.74
CA ARG A 542 65.69 -76.87 119.81
C ARG A 542 66.76 -76.09 120.56
N HIS A 543 66.69 -74.76 120.64
CA HIS A 543 67.57 -73.91 121.43
C HIS A 543 67.04 -73.68 122.85
N ALA A 544 65.78 -74.00 123.17
CA ALA A 544 65.32 -74.14 124.55
C ALA A 544 65.77 -75.51 125.11
N GLU A 545 65.57 -76.59 124.35
CA GLU A 545 66.14 -77.92 124.61
C GLU A 545 67.67 -77.87 124.67
N ALA A 546 68.31 -77.21 123.71
CA ALA A 546 69.73 -76.97 123.74
C ALA A 546 70.15 -75.83 124.67
N THR A 547 69.28 -75.01 125.27
CA THR A 547 69.69 -74.13 126.41
C THR A 547 69.79 -74.97 127.68
N LEU A 548 68.97 -76.02 127.81
CA LEU A 548 69.15 -77.06 128.82
C LEU A 548 70.51 -77.77 128.67
N VAL A 549 70.94 -78.06 127.43
CA VAL A 549 72.26 -78.69 127.14
C VAL A 549 73.42 -77.67 127.05
N VAL A 550 73.15 -76.41 126.70
CA VAL A 550 74.16 -75.33 126.63
C VAL A 550 74.37 -74.68 127.99
N HIS A 551 73.52 -74.92 128.99
CA HIS A 551 73.92 -74.75 130.39
C HIS A 551 75.05 -75.72 130.80
N GLU A 552 75.29 -76.79 130.03
CA GLU A 552 76.49 -77.66 130.14
C GLU A 552 77.58 -77.31 129.08
N LEU A 553 77.28 -76.49 128.07
CA LEU A 553 78.14 -76.21 126.90
C LEU A 553 78.10 -74.75 126.37
N THR A 554 78.08 -73.73 127.25
CA THR A 554 78.45 -72.33 126.90
C THR A 554 79.77 -71.87 127.50
N ASP A 555 80.79 -72.73 127.45
CA ASP A 555 82.15 -72.24 127.27
C ASP A 555 82.46 -72.08 125.76
N LEU A 556 82.23 -70.84 125.26
CA LEU A 556 82.89 -70.18 124.09
C LEU A 556 82.43 -70.56 122.64
N THR A 557 82.49 -69.76 121.53
CA THR A 557 82.59 -68.28 121.25
C THR A 557 82.48 -67.89 119.71
N THR A 558 81.39 -67.18 119.28
CA THR A 558 81.17 -66.00 118.32
C THR A 558 81.76 -65.74 116.86
N ASN A 559 80.98 -64.99 115.98
CA ASN A 559 81.29 -64.00 114.83
C ASN A 559 81.37 -64.45 113.29
N LEU A 560 81.34 -63.68 112.14
CA LEU A 560 80.87 -62.36 111.48
C LEU A 560 81.30 -62.35 109.93
N ALA A 561 81.03 -61.48 108.88
CA ALA A 561 80.02 -60.48 108.35
C ALA A 561 80.34 -59.89 106.88
N ALA A 562 79.49 -59.03 106.22
CA ALA A 562 79.67 -58.09 105.02
C ALA A 562 79.58 -58.61 103.50
N ASN A 563 79.49 -57.89 102.30
CA ASN A 563 79.05 -56.57 101.65
C ASN A 563 79.24 -56.65 100.04
N GLU A 564 78.99 -55.78 98.98
CA GLU A 564 78.28 -54.49 98.56
C GLU A 564 78.30 -54.16 96.97
N GLU A 565 77.61 -53.09 96.44
CA GLU A 565 77.83 -52.15 95.22
C GLU A 565 77.39 -52.29 93.65
N LEU A 566 76.94 -51.14 93.01
CA LEU A 566 77.11 -50.42 91.65
C LEU A 566 76.50 -50.65 90.15
N THR A 567 76.08 -49.52 89.45
CA THR A 567 76.20 -48.94 87.99
C THR A 567 75.52 -49.26 86.56
N GLU A 568 74.98 -48.18 85.86
CA GLU A 568 75.08 -47.57 84.43
C GLU A 568 74.55 -48.09 82.97
N ILE A 569 74.30 -47.13 81.99
CA ILE A 569 74.22 -47.15 80.44
C ILE A 569 72.89 -47.52 79.65
N GLY A 570 72.48 -47.12 78.38
CA GLY A 570 72.73 -45.99 77.39
C GLY A 570 72.49 -46.18 75.79
N ARG A 571 71.85 -45.21 75.03
CA ARG A 571 71.87 -44.83 73.51
C ARG A 571 71.05 -45.63 72.38
N THR A 572 70.78 -45.29 71.06
CA THR A 572 70.56 -44.10 70.07
C THR A 572 70.18 -44.52 68.56
N GLY A 573 69.52 -43.70 67.65
CA GLY A 573 69.45 -43.91 66.13
C GLY A 573 68.45 -43.10 65.18
N SER A 574 68.71 -42.92 63.84
CA SER A 574 67.82 -42.29 62.76
C SER A 574 68.35 -42.37 61.28
N ASP A 575 67.50 -42.47 60.22
CA ASP A 575 67.75 -41.99 58.81
C ASP A 575 66.50 -42.11 57.86
N ALA A 576 66.10 -41.05 57.11
CA ALA A 576 65.05 -41.13 56.05
C ALA A 576 64.91 -39.93 55.06
N GLU A 577 65.26 -38.70 55.45
CA GLU A 577 64.62 -37.49 54.86
C GLU A 577 65.22 -36.93 53.55
N ARG A 578 66.38 -37.41 53.08
CA ARG A 578 67.23 -36.65 52.10
C ARG A 578 66.85 -36.81 50.61
N GLU A 579 65.88 -37.64 50.26
CA GLU A 579 65.65 -38.05 48.85
C GLU A 579 64.46 -37.31 48.17
N LEU A 580 63.66 -36.56 48.94
CA LEU A 580 62.44 -35.89 48.44
C LEU A 580 62.70 -34.49 47.87
N ASP A 581 63.58 -33.69 48.50
CA ASP A 581 63.81 -32.28 48.14
C ASP A 581 64.39 -32.09 46.73
N ILE A 582 65.34 -32.95 46.34
CA ILE A 582 66.06 -32.87 45.04
C ILE A 582 65.09 -32.91 43.86
N ARG A 583 63.98 -33.63 43.99
CA ARG A 583 62.98 -33.79 42.92
C ARG A 583 62.09 -32.56 42.77
N LEU A 584 61.66 -31.98 43.89
CA LEU A 584 60.83 -30.77 43.89
C LEU A 584 61.58 -29.55 43.35
N GLU A 585 62.89 -29.43 43.63
CA GLU A 585 63.69 -28.31 43.14
C GLU A 585 63.89 -28.33 41.62
N MET A 586 64.00 -29.51 40.98
CA MET A 586 64.03 -29.62 39.52
C MET A 586 62.72 -29.13 38.87
N GLU A 587 61.56 -29.55 39.39
CA GLU A 587 60.27 -29.16 38.84
C GLU A 587 60.01 -27.65 39.01
N LEU A 588 60.36 -27.09 40.17
CA LEU A 588 60.33 -25.63 40.40
C LEU A 588 61.24 -24.85 39.46
N LYS A 589 62.38 -25.42 39.05
CA LYS A 589 63.33 -24.80 38.11
C LYS A 589 62.78 -24.80 36.68
N MET A 590 62.14 -25.88 36.24
CA MET A 590 61.49 -25.97 34.93
C MET A 590 60.34 -24.96 34.79
N VAL A 591 59.45 -24.89 35.78
CA VAL A 591 58.31 -23.94 35.76
C VAL A 591 58.82 -22.49 35.70
N LYS A 592 59.84 -22.14 36.51
CA LYS A 592 60.49 -20.82 36.48
C LYS A 592 61.14 -20.48 35.13
N GLN A 593 61.52 -21.46 34.32
CA GLN A 593 62.06 -21.22 32.99
C GLN A 593 60.94 -21.00 31.97
N THR A 594 59.90 -21.84 31.95
CA THR A 594 58.73 -21.65 31.07
C THR A 594 58.01 -20.31 31.32
N LEU A 595 58.01 -19.82 32.56
CA LEU A 595 57.44 -18.51 32.90
C LEU A 595 58.19 -17.36 32.20
N ARG A 596 59.53 -17.40 32.19
CA ARG A 596 60.39 -16.39 31.54
C ARG A 596 60.28 -16.42 30.03
N GLU A 597 60.13 -17.61 29.44
CA GLU A 597 59.91 -17.76 28.00
C GLU A 597 58.58 -17.10 27.59
N LYS A 598 57.51 -17.25 28.38
CA LYS A 598 56.23 -16.54 28.17
C LYS A 598 56.26 -15.06 28.49
N GLU A 599 57.08 -14.63 29.44
CA GLU A 599 57.35 -13.20 29.72
C GLU A 599 58.03 -12.52 28.52
N VAL A 600 58.99 -13.19 27.87
CA VAL A 600 59.65 -12.69 26.65
C VAL A 600 58.70 -12.68 25.44
N GLU A 601 57.88 -13.70 25.23
CA GLU A 601 56.83 -13.69 24.20
C GLU A 601 55.85 -12.52 24.37
N LEU A 602 55.42 -12.26 25.62
CA LEU A 602 54.50 -11.16 25.93
C LEU A 602 55.13 -9.78 25.68
N LEU A 603 56.41 -9.60 26.03
CA LEU A 603 57.15 -8.37 25.72
C LEU A 603 57.30 -8.14 24.22
N GLU A 604 57.47 -9.19 23.42
CA GLU A 604 57.54 -9.08 21.96
C GLU A 604 56.16 -8.75 21.34
N ALA A 605 55.08 -9.36 21.85
CA ALA A 605 53.71 -8.99 21.46
C ALA A 605 53.39 -7.52 21.78
N GLN A 606 53.84 -7.01 22.94
CA GLN A 606 53.72 -5.59 23.30
C GLN A 606 54.49 -4.66 22.34
N ARG A 607 55.69 -5.07 21.88
CA ARG A 607 56.45 -4.30 20.87
C ARG A 607 55.70 -4.24 19.53
N GLN A 608 55.13 -5.35 19.08
CA GLN A 608 54.36 -5.40 17.83
C GLN A 608 53.10 -4.51 17.89
N LEU A 609 52.38 -4.51 19.02
CA LEU A 609 51.28 -3.57 19.26
C LEU A 609 51.75 -2.11 19.22
N ALA A 610 52.87 -1.78 19.88
CA ALA A 610 53.43 -0.43 19.87
C ALA A 610 53.91 0.05 18.48
N VAL A 611 54.26 -0.87 17.57
CA VAL A 611 54.51 -0.55 16.15
C VAL A 611 53.19 -0.27 15.43
N LYS A 612 52.15 -1.09 15.60
CA LYS A 612 50.83 -0.88 14.98
C LYS A 612 50.14 0.40 15.47
N GLU A 613 50.32 0.80 16.72
CA GLU A 613 49.89 2.12 17.19
C GLU A 613 50.56 3.29 16.46
N LYS A 614 51.84 3.16 16.09
CA LYS A 614 52.55 4.20 15.33
C LYS A 614 52.06 4.27 13.89
N GLU A 615 51.88 3.13 13.23
CA GLU A 615 51.24 3.07 11.90
C GLU A 615 49.87 3.75 11.91
N LEU A 616 49.02 3.45 12.90
CA LEU A 616 47.69 4.06 13.04
C LEU A 616 47.73 5.57 13.36
N LYS A 617 48.77 6.06 14.05
CA LYS A 617 48.98 7.50 14.28
C LYS A 617 49.36 8.21 12.98
N SER A 618 50.32 7.70 12.21
CA SER A 618 50.69 8.28 10.91
C SER A 618 49.56 8.19 9.88
N ILE A 619 48.76 7.13 9.88
CA ILE A 619 47.53 7.04 9.07
C ILE A 619 46.55 8.16 9.49
N ARG A 620 46.28 8.34 10.80
CA ARG A 620 45.41 9.40 11.31
C ARG A 620 45.91 10.81 10.97
N GLU A 621 47.22 11.01 10.96
CA GLU A 621 47.86 12.28 10.57
C GLU A 621 47.68 12.54 9.07
N SER A 622 47.95 11.57 8.20
CA SER A 622 47.70 11.72 6.75
C SER A 622 46.22 11.91 6.37
N TRP A 623 45.27 11.38 7.18
CA TRP A 623 43.85 11.71 7.01
C TRP A 623 43.55 13.16 7.40
N LYS A 624 44.11 13.67 8.51
CA LYS A 624 43.99 15.08 8.92
C LYS A 624 44.68 16.05 7.95
N GLU A 625 45.71 15.61 7.25
CA GLU A 625 46.37 16.39 6.21
C GLU A 625 45.45 16.49 4.98
N LYS A 626 44.92 15.35 4.48
CA LYS A 626 43.91 15.32 3.42
C LYS A 626 42.63 16.09 3.75
N GLU A 627 42.21 16.08 5.01
CA GLU A 627 41.06 16.85 5.52
C GLU A 627 41.30 18.38 5.44
N LYS A 628 42.56 18.83 5.45
CA LYS A 628 42.96 20.23 5.19
C LYS A 628 43.23 20.53 3.71
N GLU A 629 43.54 19.51 2.89
CA GLU A 629 43.70 19.65 1.44
C GLU A 629 42.36 19.78 0.69
N ILE A 630 41.22 19.60 1.37
CA ILE A 630 39.90 19.96 0.82
C ILE A 630 39.80 21.50 0.76
N PRO A 631 39.69 22.11 -0.44
CA PRO A 631 39.73 23.56 -0.58
C PRO A 631 38.47 24.24 -0.04
N GLU A 632 38.64 25.45 0.50
CA GLU A 632 37.60 26.20 1.23
C GLU A 632 36.39 26.60 0.39
N ASN A 633 36.50 26.56 -0.95
CA ASN A 633 35.40 26.82 -1.90
C ASN A 633 34.13 26.01 -1.57
N ALA A 634 34.27 24.78 -1.09
CA ALA A 634 33.14 23.90 -0.75
C ALA A 634 32.37 24.33 0.54
N LYS A 635 32.81 25.38 1.24
CA LYS A 635 32.06 25.97 2.37
C LYS A 635 31.19 27.14 1.95
N LEU A 636 31.66 27.98 1.02
CA LEU A 636 30.91 29.14 0.53
C LEU A 636 29.57 28.73 -0.06
N GLU A 637 29.54 27.72 -0.95
CA GLU A 637 28.28 27.19 -1.50
C GLU A 637 27.33 26.62 -0.43
N ILE A 638 27.84 26.14 0.71
CA ILE A 638 27.04 25.60 1.81
C ILE A 638 26.50 26.72 2.70
N ASP A 639 27.24 27.80 2.90
CA ASP A 639 26.78 28.95 3.68
C ASP A 639 25.81 29.82 2.87
N ASP A 640 26.00 30.00 1.55
CA ASP A 640 25.02 30.62 0.64
C ASP A 640 23.69 29.83 0.62
N LEU A 641 23.76 28.50 0.51
CA LEU A 641 22.59 27.62 0.60
C LEU A 641 21.94 27.65 2.00
N ARG A 642 22.72 27.86 3.06
CA ARG A 642 22.22 27.99 4.43
C ARG A 642 21.50 29.32 4.62
N GLU A 643 22.02 30.42 4.10
CA GLU A 643 21.41 31.75 4.21
C GLU A 643 20.04 31.76 3.50
N LEU A 644 19.98 31.20 2.28
CA LEU A 644 18.73 30.95 1.56
C LEU A 644 17.77 30.03 2.33
N TYR A 645 18.27 28.97 2.96
CA TYR A 645 17.44 28.06 3.76
C TYR A 645 16.87 28.76 5.00
N SER A 646 17.64 29.62 5.68
CA SER A 646 17.11 30.44 6.78
C SER A 646 16.08 31.46 6.31
N LEU A 647 16.27 32.11 5.16
CA LEU A 647 15.30 33.08 4.62
C LEU A 647 13.95 32.41 4.29
N VAL A 648 14.00 31.18 3.76
CA VAL A 648 12.80 30.34 3.55
C VAL A 648 12.22 29.85 4.87
N GLN A 649 13.04 29.46 5.84
CA GLN A 649 12.56 28.94 7.13
C GLN A 649 11.93 30.03 8.01
N GLU A 650 12.41 31.27 7.95
CA GLU A 650 11.86 32.42 8.68
C GLU A 650 10.52 32.88 8.06
N THR A 651 10.38 32.83 6.72
CA THR A 651 9.11 33.13 6.03
C THR A 651 8.06 32.00 6.14
N VAL A 652 8.49 30.73 6.28
CA VAL A 652 7.60 29.57 6.51
C VAL A 652 7.16 29.44 7.99
N ALA A 653 7.70 30.24 8.90
CA ALA A 653 7.33 30.18 10.33
C ALA A 653 5.94 30.79 10.65
N GLU A 654 5.44 31.75 9.84
CA GLU A 654 4.22 32.52 10.15
C GLU A 654 3.03 32.28 9.18
N LYS A 655 3.25 31.65 8.02
CA LYS A 655 2.20 31.31 7.04
C LYS A 655 2.38 29.88 6.52
N ASN A 656 1.29 29.13 6.36
CA ASN A 656 1.39 27.79 5.78
C ASN A 656 1.81 27.88 4.32
N LEU A 657 2.53 26.86 3.83
CA LEU A 657 2.96 26.81 2.43
C LEU A 657 1.77 26.89 1.43
N GLY A 658 0.61 26.38 1.84
CA GLY A 658 -0.64 26.54 1.08
C GLY A 658 -1.14 27.98 1.04
N ASP A 659 -1.11 28.69 2.17
CA ASP A 659 -1.57 30.09 2.26
C ASP A 659 -0.70 31.00 1.40
N LEU A 660 0.63 30.86 1.49
CA LEU A 660 1.58 31.63 0.70
C LEU A 660 1.45 31.36 -0.80
N VAL A 661 1.18 30.11 -1.21
CA VAL A 661 0.89 29.76 -2.60
C VAL A 661 -0.44 30.34 -3.06
N THR A 662 -1.48 30.37 -2.22
CA THR A 662 -2.74 31.05 -2.56
C THR A 662 -2.60 32.57 -2.62
N GLU A 663 -1.79 33.18 -1.76
CA GLU A 663 -1.51 34.62 -1.75
C GLU A 663 -0.68 35.02 -2.99
N MET A 664 0.29 34.19 -3.39
CA MET A 664 1.04 34.35 -4.64
C MET A 664 0.13 34.21 -5.87
N LEU A 665 -0.72 33.18 -5.93
CA LEU A 665 -1.69 32.99 -7.03
C LEU A 665 -2.76 34.08 -7.08
N GLN A 666 -3.16 34.65 -5.92
CA GLN A 666 -4.04 35.82 -5.86
C GLN A 666 -3.33 37.08 -6.36
N MET A 667 -2.06 37.28 -6.01
CA MET A 667 -1.26 38.40 -6.55
C MET A 667 -1.03 38.26 -8.06
N GLU A 668 -0.77 37.06 -8.57
CA GLU A 668 -0.68 36.80 -10.02
C GLU A 668 -2.02 37.03 -10.72
N LEU A 669 -3.14 36.59 -10.13
CA LEU A 669 -4.48 36.84 -10.67
C LEU A 669 -4.79 38.34 -10.72
N VAL A 670 -4.58 39.07 -9.62
CA VAL A 670 -4.78 40.53 -9.54
C VAL A 670 -3.85 41.26 -10.51
N GLN A 671 -2.62 40.78 -10.73
CA GLN A 671 -1.70 41.36 -11.72
C GLN A 671 -2.17 41.12 -13.17
N VAL A 672 -2.72 39.94 -13.48
CA VAL A 672 -3.30 39.64 -14.80
C VAL A 672 -4.62 40.42 -15.02
N GLU A 673 -5.44 40.59 -13.99
CA GLU A 673 -6.64 41.44 -14.03
C GLU A 673 -6.27 42.93 -14.17
N ALA A 674 -5.22 43.40 -13.51
CA ALA A 674 -4.68 44.76 -13.67
C ALA A 674 -4.11 45.00 -15.08
N GLU A 675 -3.35 44.07 -15.66
CA GLU A 675 -2.83 44.21 -17.01
C GLU A 675 -3.93 44.07 -18.08
N THR A 676 -4.93 43.19 -17.90
CA THR A 676 -6.06 43.09 -18.85
C THR A 676 -7.00 44.29 -18.78
N THR A 677 -7.28 44.83 -17.60
CA THR A 677 -8.04 46.10 -17.46
C THR A 677 -7.26 47.29 -18.00
N LYS A 678 -5.94 47.35 -17.79
CA LYS A 678 -5.04 48.33 -18.42
C LYS A 678 -5.07 48.26 -19.95
N ILE A 679 -5.00 47.06 -20.54
CA ILE A 679 -5.13 46.86 -22.00
C ILE A 679 -6.53 47.28 -22.50
N ALA A 680 -7.60 47.02 -21.75
CA ALA A 680 -8.95 47.45 -22.09
C ALA A 680 -9.10 48.98 -22.03
N LEU A 681 -8.58 49.63 -20.98
CA LEU A 681 -8.53 51.08 -20.84
C LEU A 681 -7.68 51.71 -21.95
N GLN A 682 -6.54 51.11 -22.30
CA GLN A 682 -5.66 51.59 -23.37
C GLN A 682 -6.38 51.58 -24.73
N LYS A 683 -7.13 50.52 -25.05
CA LYS A 683 -8.02 50.47 -26.22
C LYS A 683 -9.15 51.50 -26.16
N ILE A 684 -9.75 51.73 -24.99
CA ILE A 684 -10.76 52.79 -24.81
C ILE A 684 -10.13 54.16 -25.07
N THR A 685 -8.90 54.43 -24.61
CA THR A 685 -8.19 55.69 -24.92
C THR A 685 -7.81 55.80 -26.39
N GLU A 686 -7.40 54.72 -27.07
CA GLU A 686 -7.13 54.73 -28.52
C GLU A 686 -8.41 55.01 -29.34
N LEU A 687 -9.54 54.39 -28.97
CA LEU A 687 -10.85 54.67 -29.58
C LEU A 687 -11.30 56.10 -29.30
N THR A 688 -11.12 56.59 -28.06
CA THR A 688 -11.45 57.97 -27.69
C THR A 688 -10.58 58.97 -28.45
N GLU A 689 -9.26 58.72 -28.56
CA GLU A 689 -8.37 59.51 -29.40
C GLU A 689 -8.80 59.48 -30.86
N ASN A 690 -9.15 58.33 -31.43
CA ASN A 690 -9.59 58.24 -32.82
C ASN A 690 -10.90 59.00 -33.07
N ILE A 691 -11.84 58.99 -32.11
CA ILE A 691 -13.04 59.82 -32.15
C ILE A 691 -12.66 61.31 -32.08
N VAL A 692 -11.85 61.74 -31.11
CA VAL A 692 -11.37 63.14 -30.97
C VAL A 692 -10.57 63.60 -32.20
N ARG A 693 -9.81 62.70 -32.83
CA ARG A 693 -9.02 62.92 -34.05
C ARG A 693 -9.91 63.02 -35.29
N SER A 694 -11.00 62.25 -35.36
CA SER A 694 -12.03 62.39 -36.41
C SER A 694 -12.83 63.70 -36.29
N ILE A 695 -13.08 64.17 -35.06
CA ILE A 695 -13.75 65.45 -34.78
C ILE A 695 -12.78 66.62 -35.03
N GLY A 696 -11.54 66.51 -34.58
CA GLY A 696 -10.52 67.57 -34.65
C GLY A 696 -10.01 67.89 -36.05
N ASN A 697 -10.09 66.94 -36.99
CA ASN A 697 -9.71 67.16 -38.38
C ASN A 697 -10.74 67.96 -39.19
N ASN A 698 -11.93 68.26 -38.65
CA ASN A 698 -12.94 69.09 -39.31
C ASN A 698 -12.67 70.60 -39.18
N LYS A 699 -11.60 71.03 -39.85
CA LYS A 699 -11.33 72.40 -40.31
C LYS A 699 -10.88 72.26 -41.78
N LEU A 700 -11.50 72.89 -42.77
CA LEU A 700 -12.07 74.24 -42.82
C LEU A 700 -13.30 74.34 -43.74
N GLU A 701 -13.91 75.53 -43.76
CA GLU A 701 -14.81 76.05 -44.80
C GLU A 701 -16.17 75.35 -44.95
N GLY A 702 -17.12 76.08 -45.54
CA GLY A 702 -18.55 75.78 -45.42
C GLY A 702 -19.24 75.51 -46.75
N SER A 703 -20.20 74.59 -46.72
CA SER A 703 -21.23 74.42 -47.75
C SER A 703 -22.52 73.98 -47.07
N ASN A 704 -23.67 74.54 -47.47
CA ASN A 704 -24.96 74.17 -46.89
C ASN A 704 -25.39 72.76 -47.35
N LEU A 705 -25.43 71.79 -46.45
CA LEU A 705 -26.17 70.54 -46.64
C LEU A 705 -26.98 70.18 -45.39
N ASN A 706 -28.28 70.03 -45.56
CA ASN A 706 -29.21 69.64 -44.49
C ASN A 706 -29.01 68.18 -44.10
N PHE A 707 -28.28 67.91 -43.01
CA PHE A 707 -28.42 66.65 -42.29
C PHE A 707 -29.58 66.76 -41.29
N LYS A 708 -30.59 65.90 -41.45
CA LYS A 708 -31.52 65.59 -40.36
C LYS A 708 -30.74 64.85 -39.28
N ILE A 709 -30.57 65.49 -38.13
CA ILE A 709 -30.16 64.80 -36.90
C ILE A 709 -31.40 64.08 -36.38
N GLU A 710 -31.36 62.76 -36.28
CA GLU A 710 -32.39 61.99 -35.58
C GLU A 710 -32.13 62.08 -34.08
N GLU A 711 -33.03 62.73 -33.34
CA GLU A 711 -32.87 63.04 -31.90
C GLU A 711 -32.72 61.78 -31.02
N GLY A 712 -33.09 60.59 -31.52
CA GLY A 712 -32.92 59.32 -30.81
C GLY A 712 -31.47 58.91 -30.53
N CYS A 713 -30.52 59.26 -31.41
CA CYS A 713 -29.11 58.85 -31.24
C CYS A 713 -28.45 59.45 -29.99
N PHE A 714 -28.84 60.66 -29.59
CA PHE A 714 -28.26 61.31 -28.41
C PHE A 714 -28.84 60.72 -27.11
N GLU A 715 -30.16 60.50 -27.05
CA GLU A 715 -30.79 59.83 -25.91
C GLU A 715 -30.29 58.39 -25.73
N GLU A 716 -30.05 57.63 -26.81
CA GLU A 716 -29.60 56.24 -26.70
C GLU A 716 -28.10 56.16 -26.30
N ALA A 717 -27.27 57.09 -26.77
CA ALA A 717 -25.91 57.27 -26.28
C ALA A 717 -25.88 57.69 -24.80
N GLU A 718 -26.73 58.63 -24.38
CA GLU A 718 -26.84 59.10 -23.00
C GLU A 718 -27.34 58.00 -22.05
N LYS A 719 -28.37 57.23 -22.46
CA LYS A 719 -28.83 56.03 -21.74
C LYS A 719 -27.74 54.94 -21.70
N GLY A 720 -26.92 54.82 -22.75
CA GLY A 720 -25.75 53.95 -22.78
C GLY A 720 -24.68 54.36 -21.76
N ILE A 721 -24.33 55.65 -21.73
CA ILE A 721 -23.37 56.24 -20.77
C ILE A 721 -23.89 56.10 -19.33
N PHE A 722 -25.18 56.37 -19.08
CA PHE A 722 -25.78 56.21 -17.76
C PHE A 722 -25.79 54.76 -17.29
N ARG A 723 -26.12 53.80 -18.18
CA ARG A 723 -26.03 52.36 -17.89
C ARG A 723 -24.60 51.91 -17.62
N LEU A 724 -23.61 52.45 -18.33
CA LEU A 724 -22.19 52.19 -18.05
C LEU A 724 -21.79 52.77 -16.70
N PHE A 725 -22.19 54.01 -16.37
CA PHE A 725 -21.93 54.62 -15.06
C PHE A 725 -22.51 53.77 -13.91
N SER A 726 -23.79 53.41 -13.97
CA SER A 726 -24.46 52.52 -12.98
C SER A 726 -24.05 51.04 -13.06
N LEU A 727 -23.08 50.69 -13.90
CA LEU A 727 -22.43 49.38 -13.94
C LEU A 727 -21.00 49.47 -13.39
N THR A 728 -20.25 50.51 -13.74
CA THR A 728 -18.97 50.86 -13.09
C THR A 728 -19.14 51.14 -11.60
N GLU A 729 -20.13 51.94 -11.20
CA GLU A 729 -20.47 52.24 -9.80
C GLU A 729 -20.81 50.96 -9.01
N ARG A 730 -21.49 50.01 -9.67
CA ARG A 730 -21.81 48.70 -9.08
C ARG A 730 -20.58 47.82 -8.94
N LEU A 731 -19.72 47.75 -9.97
CA LEU A 731 -18.46 47.01 -9.92
C LEU A 731 -17.49 47.59 -8.90
N VAL A 732 -17.47 48.92 -8.70
CA VAL A 732 -16.68 49.58 -7.64
C VAL A 732 -17.21 49.22 -6.25
N GLY A 733 -18.54 49.10 -6.08
CA GLY A 733 -19.15 48.59 -4.85
C GLY A 733 -18.90 47.09 -4.61
N GLU A 734 -19.01 46.26 -5.65
CA GLU A 734 -18.75 44.82 -5.61
C GLU A 734 -17.27 44.50 -5.38
N ALA A 735 -16.36 45.37 -5.84
CA ALA A 735 -14.92 45.31 -5.57
C ALA A 735 -14.50 45.92 -4.21
N GLY A 736 -15.45 46.34 -3.37
CA GLY A 736 -15.18 46.85 -2.02
C GLY A 736 -14.45 48.21 -1.96
N MET A 737 -14.29 48.91 -3.08
CA MET A 737 -13.53 50.16 -3.22
C MET A 737 -14.29 51.41 -2.72
N SER A 738 -15.21 51.24 -1.77
CA SER A 738 -15.93 52.33 -1.12
C SER A 738 -15.05 53.01 -0.05
N ASN A 739 -14.17 53.91 -0.49
CA ASN A 739 -13.38 54.75 0.43
C ASN A 739 -14.32 55.58 1.31
N ASN A 740 -14.32 55.28 2.60
CA ASN A 740 -15.12 55.97 3.61
C ASN A 740 -14.33 57.16 4.19
N GLU A 741 -13.99 58.13 3.34
CA GLU A 741 -13.51 59.47 3.75
C GLU A 741 -13.85 60.53 2.68
N ARG A 742 -13.74 61.82 3.04
CA ARG A 742 -14.42 62.95 2.38
C ARG A 742 -13.73 63.53 1.15
#